data_AF-A0A0B4XFW1-F1
#
_entry.id   AF-A0A0B4XFW1-F1
#
_cell.length_a   1.000
_cell.length_b   1.000
_cell.length_c   1.000
_cell.angle_alpha   90.00
_cell.angle_beta   90.00
_cell.angle_gamma   90.00
#
_symmetry.space_group_name_H-M   'P 1'
#
loop_
_entity.id
_entity.type
_entity.pdbx_description
1 polymer ?
#
loop_
_entity_poly.entity_id
_entity_poly.type
_entity_poly.pdbx_seq_one_letter_code
_entity_poly.pdbx_strand_id
1 'polypeptide(L)'
;MGNKNKQSAQSSADNEQADQADKTMNVTEAGLLNKQQELKELEDSLTQKETVIAQREQALKAAKDATAKKEAELNDKRVHLEEMELQAKNGFPQLFEEKFAAFKKQLEQREAKCVGELESLESEKEKLRQREMAVQKAEIQRDNGYADARAKLDDELFNLRKEQEKELESKRANALTAIEKELSEERTSRIASLEKEIADRLKVHEAAIQQEKDELEQKRKALLKDQAELDELKDELEYQKQRLQSSKNRLEEREANLNVEVDAKVVERKQSFENEKSALNDEIARLRESIKTSSALISNFEELKHKLGDEDPADVLLKLKTYEEEIKKLRDDLATRPTQEMREAFDRLKSEQSELQLACERLSEENEALRSSARAQSDLEMQVAELTDKNKSLLRRFESVDADNNRLMEELKRLQSSYERAQDREARIRDIETPYIQKELPRAVDKVEELQWLDGISKSCIDYGLRFPRRILHAFHTALKTSEWSPMTVLAGVSGTGKSELPRLYSHFGGINFLSLSVQPNWDSQESMLGFFNSIDNKFDAQPVLRLLAQSQKAQAEGYPLGLEDVMSLILMDEMNLAHVELYFAEFLSKLELRRGRKGNEVPSLEVKLGAGIQHYDLPLGRNVLWAGTMNQDETTKSLSDKVLDRGIVINFPRPTTLERRRQLKPLGDQAPLLSRKLWESWWCRESKFNDDQILPFKGFIEDMNTSLSKVGRALGHRVWQSIEYYMSNYPDVLEAQRNNDDASLVKAMKVAFEDQLVQKVMPKLRGIETRGKSKSDCLDKIRTQLVNDDYTIIDDFDLACEFGYGQFIWNSANYLKDDEAVNGQENAEN
;
A
#
# COMPACT_ATOMS: atom_id res chain seq x y z
N MET A 1 -2.96 136.70 -48.72
CA MET A 1 -2.37 137.92 -48.14
C MET A 1 -1.06 137.50 -47.51
N GLY A 2 0.09 138.03 -47.93
CA GLY A 2 0.41 139.42 -47.61
C GLY A 2 0.41 139.49 -46.09
N ASN A 3 1.53 139.44 -45.40
CA ASN A 3 2.68 140.32 -45.51
C ASN A 3 3.52 139.85 -44.31
N LYS A 4 4.82 139.67 -44.35
CA LYS A 4 5.85 140.66 -44.68
C LYS A 4 7.17 139.96 -44.37
N ASN A 5 8.21 140.34 -45.11
CA ASN A 5 9.63 140.25 -44.72
C ASN A 5 10.21 138.83 -44.63
N LYS A 6 11.46 138.56 -45.01
CA LYS A 6 12.51 139.37 -45.62
C LYS A 6 13.56 138.35 -46.08
N GLN A 7 14.11 138.64 -47.25
CA GLN A 7 15.52 138.46 -47.61
C GLN A 7 16.20 137.15 -47.22
N SER A 8 16.34 136.33 -48.25
CA SER A 8 17.51 135.51 -48.51
C SER A 8 18.81 136.30 -48.32
N ALA A 9 19.74 135.62 -47.66
CA ALA A 9 21.14 135.96 -47.59
C ALA A 9 21.82 135.69 -48.94
N GLN A 10 22.85 136.51 -49.19
CA GLN A 10 24.19 136.10 -49.67
C GLN A 10 24.27 135.34 -51.00
N SER A 11 25.17 135.68 -51.92
CA SER A 11 26.36 136.51 -51.81
C SER A 11 26.97 136.68 -53.19
N SER A 12 27.70 137.81 -53.34
CA SER A 12 29.01 137.94 -53.99
C SER A 12 29.09 137.52 -55.46
N ALA A 13 29.32 138.42 -56.40
CA ALA A 13 30.53 139.25 -56.58
C ALA A 13 30.90 139.00 -58.06
N ASP A 14 31.51 139.88 -58.82
CA ASP A 14 32.02 141.22 -58.65
C ASP A 14 32.39 141.70 -60.07
N ASN A 15 32.55 143.02 -60.17
CA ASN A 15 33.51 143.72 -61.03
C ASN A 15 33.20 143.88 -62.53
N GLU A 16 32.93 145.12 -62.97
CA GLU A 16 33.87 146.22 -63.34
C GLU A 16 34.03 146.20 -64.86
N GLN A 17 34.17 147.27 -65.64
CA GLN A 17 34.48 148.69 -65.49
C GLN A 17 34.19 149.29 -66.89
N ALA A 18 33.57 150.47 -66.99
CA ALA A 18 34.21 151.77 -67.23
C ALA A 18 33.97 152.32 -68.65
N ASP A 19 33.52 153.58 -68.63
CA ASP A 19 33.33 154.53 -69.72
C ASP A 19 34.56 154.74 -70.62
N GLN A 20 34.34 155.15 -71.88
CA GLN A 20 34.65 156.52 -72.32
C GLN A 20 34.42 156.78 -73.83
N ALA A 21 33.93 158.01 -74.06
CA ALA A 21 34.27 158.95 -75.15
C ALA A 21 33.52 158.92 -76.50
N ASP A 22 32.51 159.79 -76.55
CA ASP A 22 32.42 161.03 -77.37
C ASP A 22 32.20 160.99 -78.90
N LYS A 23 31.04 161.58 -79.27
CA LYS A 23 30.71 162.45 -80.42
C LYS A 23 31.00 162.00 -81.87
N THR A 24 29.91 161.94 -82.64
CA THR A 24 29.90 162.30 -84.07
C THR A 24 29.33 163.70 -84.25
N MET A 25 29.92 164.47 -85.17
CA MET A 25 29.19 165.12 -86.27
C MET A 25 30.18 165.73 -87.28
N ASN A 26 30.26 165.16 -88.48
CA ASN A 26 29.68 165.78 -89.68
C ASN A 26 29.84 164.90 -90.94
N VAL A 27 28.67 164.54 -91.49
CA VAL A 27 28.25 164.59 -92.90
C VAL A 27 29.16 164.01 -94.00
N THR A 28 28.65 163.02 -94.73
CA THR A 28 28.49 163.04 -96.21
C THR A 28 27.48 161.97 -96.67
N GLU A 29 26.69 162.33 -97.68
CA GLU A 29 25.33 161.87 -98.01
C GLU A 29 25.19 160.48 -98.67
N ALA A 30 26.18 159.59 -98.59
CA ALA A 30 26.13 158.29 -99.30
C ALA A 30 25.74 157.07 -98.42
N GLY A 31 25.67 157.22 -97.09
CA GLY A 31 25.37 156.13 -96.13
C GLY A 31 23.90 155.99 -95.71
N LEU A 32 23.01 156.88 -96.17
CA LEU A 32 21.61 156.96 -95.72
C LEU A 32 20.68 155.91 -96.35
N LEU A 33 21.04 155.34 -97.51
CA LEU A 33 20.24 154.31 -98.16
C LEU A 33 20.46 152.90 -97.58
N ASN A 34 21.68 152.57 -97.12
CA ASN A 34 21.94 151.29 -96.44
C ASN A 34 21.36 151.24 -95.02
N LYS A 35 21.36 152.37 -94.29
CA LYS A 35 20.76 152.43 -92.94
C LYS A 35 19.23 152.30 -92.94
N GLN A 36 18.55 152.63 -94.05
CA GLN A 36 17.10 152.42 -94.17
C GLN A 36 16.70 150.95 -94.35
N GLN A 37 17.58 150.11 -94.90
CA GLN A 37 17.33 148.66 -94.99
C GLN A 37 17.64 147.94 -93.67
N GLU A 38 18.73 148.30 -92.97
CA GLU A 38 19.05 147.73 -91.65
C GLU A 38 18.02 148.11 -90.56
N LEU A 39 17.44 149.32 -90.62
CA LEU A 39 16.40 149.73 -89.66
C LEU A 39 15.10 148.93 -89.82
N LYS A 40 14.74 148.53 -91.05
CA LYS A 40 13.53 147.76 -91.32
C LYS A 40 13.63 146.32 -90.82
N GLU A 41 14.79 145.68 -91.00
CA GLU A 41 15.04 144.33 -90.47
C GLU A 41 15.11 144.31 -88.93
N LEU A 42 15.60 145.39 -88.31
CA LEU A 42 15.60 145.55 -86.85
C LEU A 42 14.18 145.76 -86.28
N GLU A 43 13.32 146.51 -86.96
CA GLU A 43 11.91 146.70 -86.57
C GLU A 43 11.11 145.38 -86.64
N ASP A 44 11.32 144.57 -87.68
CA ASP A 44 10.66 143.25 -87.80
C ASP A 44 11.15 142.24 -86.74
N SER A 45 12.43 142.30 -86.34
CA SER A 45 12.96 141.49 -85.22
C SER A 45 12.41 141.93 -83.86
N LEU A 46 12.18 143.23 -83.66
CA LEU A 46 11.66 143.78 -82.41
C LEU A 46 10.19 143.41 -82.19
N THR A 47 9.36 143.50 -83.23
CA THR A 47 7.94 143.10 -83.19
C THR A 47 7.75 141.59 -82.97
N GLN A 48 8.64 140.74 -83.51
CA GLN A 48 8.65 139.31 -83.19
C GLN A 48 9.05 139.03 -81.72
N LYS A 49 9.97 139.80 -81.13
CA LYS A 49 10.33 139.62 -79.72
C LYS A 49 9.24 140.10 -78.77
N GLU A 50 8.54 141.19 -79.10
CA GLU A 50 7.41 141.70 -78.32
C GLU A 50 6.24 140.72 -78.28
N THR A 51 5.93 140.06 -79.40
CA THR A 51 4.86 139.05 -79.47
C THR A 51 5.19 137.78 -78.66
N VAL A 52 6.45 137.34 -78.63
CA VAL A 52 6.90 136.19 -77.81
C VAL A 52 6.87 136.52 -76.31
N ILE A 53 7.22 137.76 -75.93
CA ILE A 53 7.15 138.20 -74.52
C ILE A 53 5.69 138.27 -74.05
N ALA A 54 4.78 138.82 -74.87
CA ALA A 54 3.36 138.87 -74.54
C ALA A 54 2.73 137.48 -74.36
N GLN A 55 3.12 136.51 -75.19
CA GLN A 55 2.68 135.11 -75.04
C GLN A 55 3.23 134.45 -73.77
N ARG A 56 4.48 134.72 -73.39
CA ARG A 56 5.07 134.22 -72.13
C ARG A 56 4.41 134.83 -70.89
N GLU A 57 4.05 136.11 -70.93
CA GLU A 57 3.35 136.75 -69.81
C GLU A 57 1.94 136.18 -69.60
N GLN A 58 1.20 135.88 -70.68
CA GLN A 58 -0.09 135.20 -70.59
C GLN A 58 0.02 133.78 -70.01
N ALA A 59 1.03 133.01 -70.44
CA ALA A 59 1.26 131.67 -69.90
C ALA A 59 1.63 131.68 -68.41
N LEU A 60 2.42 132.67 -67.98
CA LEU A 60 2.84 132.81 -66.58
C LEU A 60 1.68 133.25 -65.67
N LYS A 61 0.74 134.04 -66.20
CA LYS A 61 -0.50 134.41 -65.49
C LYS A 61 -1.43 133.22 -65.32
N ALA A 62 -1.64 132.41 -66.37
CA ALA A 62 -2.44 131.20 -66.30
C ALA A 62 -1.87 130.15 -65.33
N ALA A 63 -0.53 130.01 -65.26
CA ALA A 63 0.13 129.11 -64.33
C ALA A 63 -0.05 129.55 -62.85
N LYS A 64 0.01 130.87 -62.57
CA LYS A 64 -0.21 131.42 -61.23
C LYS A 64 -1.64 131.19 -60.73
N ASP A 65 -2.62 131.38 -61.60
CA ASP A 65 -4.03 131.17 -61.25
C ASP A 65 -4.33 129.68 -60.99
N ALA A 66 -3.68 128.76 -61.72
CA ALA A 66 -3.80 127.32 -61.48
C ALA A 66 -3.17 126.88 -60.14
N THR A 67 -2.03 127.48 -59.76
CA THR A 67 -1.40 127.19 -58.45
C THR A 67 -2.23 127.72 -57.28
N ALA A 68 -2.79 128.93 -57.40
CA ALA A 68 -3.66 129.50 -56.37
C ALA A 68 -4.93 128.66 -56.14
N LYS A 69 -5.49 128.08 -57.21
CA LYS A 69 -6.67 127.21 -57.12
C LYS A 69 -6.37 125.89 -56.40
N LYS A 70 -5.20 125.29 -56.65
CA LYS A 70 -4.75 124.08 -55.95
C LYS A 70 -4.42 124.31 -54.48
N GLU A 71 -3.86 125.48 -54.14
CA GLU A 71 -3.60 125.85 -52.74
C GLU A 71 -4.91 126.01 -51.95
N ALA A 72 -5.96 126.57 -52.56
CA ALA A 72 -7.28 126.67 -51.93
C ALA A 72 -7.90 125.28 -51.66
N GLU A 73 -7.88 124.37 -52.63
CA GLU A 73 -8.41 123.00 -52.46
C GLU A 73 -7.67 122.18 -51.39
N LEU A 74 -6.35 122.39 -51.23
CA LEU A 74 -5.56 121.75 -50.19
C LEU A 74 -5.89 122.29 -48.80
N ASN A 75 -6.16 123.60 -48.70
CA ASN A 75 -6.49 124.22 -47.42
C ASN A 75 -7.88 123.78 -46.92
N ASP A 76 -8.87 123.68 -47.81
CA ASP A 76 -10.20 123.18 -47.47
C ASP A 76 -10.17 121.72 -46.99
N LYS A 77 -9.34 120.87 -47.63
CA LYS A 77 -9.13 119.49 -47.17
C LYS A 77 -8.46 119.40 -45.80
N ARG A 78 -7.56 120.35 -45.49
CA ARG A 78 -6.87 120.37 -44.20
C ARG A 78 -7.81 120.76 -43.06
N VAL A 79 -8.68 121.76 -43.29
CA VAL A 79 -9.71 122.17 -42.33
C VAL A 79 -10.69 121.03 -42.06
N HIS A 80 -11.10 120.29 -43.10
CA HIS A 80 -12.02 119.16 -42.93
C HIS A 80 -11.40 117.99 -42.13
N LEU A 81 -10.10 117.73 -42.30
CA LEU A 81 -9.37 116.74 -41.51
C LEU A 81 -9.22 117.16 -40.04
N GLU A 82 -8.94 118.44 -39.78
CA GLU A 82 -8.86 118.98 -38.41
C GLU A 82 -10.22 118.89 -37.68
N GLU A 83 -11.34 119.12 -38.38
CA GLU A 83 -12.70 118.96 -37.81
C GLU A 83 -13.03 117.49 -37.47
N MET A 84 -12.66 116.54 -38.33
CA MET A 84 -12.87 115.11 -38.08
C MET A 84 -12.03 114.59 -36.91
N GLU A 85 -10.78 115.05 -36.77
CA GLU A 85 -9.93 114.69 -35.63
C GLU A 85 -10.48 115.24 -34.30
N LEU A 86 -11.07 116.43 -34.31
CA LEU A 86 -11.66 117.03 -33.13
C LEU A 86 -12.95 116.30 -32.68
N GLN A 87 -13.76 115.82 -33.64
CA GLN A 87 -14.91 114.95 -33.36
C GLN A 87 -14.51 113.58 -32.81
N ALA A 88 -13.45 112.98 -33.35
CA ALA A 88 -12.94 111.68 -32.88
C ALA A 88 -12.35 111.77 -31.46
N LYS A 89 -11.64 112.86 -31.11
CA LYS A 89 -11.07 113.07 -29.77
C LYS A 89 -12.13 113.30 -28.69
N ASN A 90 -13.26 113.93 -29.02
CA ASN A 90 -14.31 114.24 -28.05
C ASN A 90 -15.34 113.11 -27.86
N GLY A 91 -15.58 112.25 -28.87
CA GLY A 91 -16.57 111.16 -28.78
C GLY A 91 -16.09 109.88 -28.12
N PHE A 92 -14.78 109.61 -28.13
CA PHE A 92 -14.21 108.34 -27.65
C PHE A 92 -14.22 108.15 -26.11
N PRO A 93 -13.93 109.18 -25.29
CA PRO A 93 -13.92 109.03 -23.84
C PRO A 93 -15.31 108.73 -23.25
N GLN A 94 -16.37 109.36 -23.77
CA GLN A 94 -17.74 109.21 -23.26
C GLN A 94 -18.32 107.81 -23.52
N LEU A 95 -18.09 107.24 -24.72
CA LEU A 95 -18.51 105.88 -25.06
C LEU A 95 -17.75 104.81 -24.26
N PHE A 96 -16.50 105.09 -23.89
CA PHE A 96 -15.69 104.16 -23.10
C PHE A 96 -16.16 104.13 -21.64
N GLU A 97 -16.41 105.28 -21.02
CA GLU A 97 -16.90 105.36 -19.63
C GLU A 97 -18.29 104.71 -19.46
N GLU A 98 -19.23 104.94 -20.39
CA GLU A 98 -20.56 104.32 -20.30
C GLU A 98 -20.52 102.79 -20.39
N LYS A 99 -19.73 102.25 -21.33
CA LYS A 99 -19.60 100.79 -21.48
C LYS A 99 -18.83 100.16 -20.33
N PHE A 100 -17.80 100.82 -19.79
CA PHE A 100 -17.05 100.30 -18.65
C PHE A 100 -17.87 100.32 -17.36
N ALA A 101 -18.67 101.36 -17.14
CA ALA A 101 -19.57 101.46 -16.00
C ALA A 101 -20.66 100.37 -16.04
N ALA A 102 -21.24 100.11 -17.21
CA ALA A 102 -22.20 99.02 -17.41
C ALA A 102 -21.58 97.64 -17.13
N PHE A 103 -20.34 97.41 -17.58
CA PHE A 103 -19.64 96.14 -17.37
C PHE A 103 -19.26 95.93 -15.89
N LYS A 104 -18.82 96.98 -15.21
CA LYS A 104 -18.50 96.93 -13.76
C LYS A 104 -19.73 96.58 -12.93
N LYS A 105 -20.89 97.17 -13.27
CA LYS A 105 -22.16 96.88 -12.60
C LYS A 105 -22.64 95.44 -12.81
N GLN A 106 -22.39 94.86 -13.99
CA GLN A 106 -22.68 93.43 -14.23
C GLN A 106 -21.75 92.49 -13.47
N LEU A 107 -20.48 92.86 -13.30
CA LEU A 107 -19.51 92.09 -12.52
C LEU A 107 -19.87 92.08 -11.03
N GLU A 108 -20.19 93.24 -10.46
CA GLU A 108 -20.63 93.36 -9.06
C GLU A 108 -21.92 92.55 -8.80
N GLN A 109 -22.87 92.53 -9.74
CA GLN A 109 -24.07 91.70 -9.64
C GLN A 109 -23.77 90.19 -9.71
N ARG A 110 -22.78 89.77 -10.51
CA ARG A 110 -22.37 88.37 -10.58
C ARG A 110 -21.64 87.92 -9.33
N GLU A 111 -20.74 88.75 -8.80
CA GLU A 111 -20.04 88.46 -7.54
C GLU A 111 -21.04 88.33 -6.39
N ALA A 112 -21.99 89.27 -6.26
CA ALA A 112 -23.04 89.19 -5.24
C ALA A 112 -23.88 87.91 -5.35
N LYS A 113 -24.19 87.47 -6.59
CA LYS A 113 -24.93 86.24 -6.82
C LYS A 113 -24.13 84.99 -6.45
N CYS A 114 -22.85 84.92 -6.82
CA CYS A 114 -21.98 83.80 -6.46
C CYS A 114 -21.72 83.70 -4.95
N VAL A 115 -21.58 84.84 -4.26
CA VAL A 115 -21.46 84.85 -2.79
C VAL A 115 -22.74 84.34 -2.14
N GLY A 116 -23.91 84.76 -2.60
CA GLY A 116 -25.19 84.24 -2.09
C GLY A 116 -25.39 82.74 -2.35
N GLU A 117 -24.95 82.23 -3.50
CA GLU A 117 -24.99 80.79 -3.81
C GLU A 117 -24.03 79.99 -2.89
N LEU A 118 -22.83 80.51 -2.61
CA LEU A 118 -21.88 79.91 -1.67
C LEU A 118 -22.44 79.85 -0.24
N GLU A 119 -23.02 80.95 0.26
CA GLU A 119 -23.64 80.99 1.59
C GLU A 119 -24.80 79.99 1.71
N SER A 120 -25.59 79.83 0.62
CA SER A 120 -26.68 78.85 0.58
C SER A 120 -26.16 77.40 0.64
N LEU A 121 -25.09 77.09 -0.10
CA LEU A 121 -24.46 75.77 -0.13
C LEU A 121 -23.79 75.42 1.20
N GLU A 122 -23.15 76.39 1.86
CA GLU A 122 -22.60 76.18 3.21
C GLU A 122 -23.70 75.89 4.22
N SER A 123 -24.85 76.57 4.11
CA SER A 123 -26.01 76.31 4.98
C SER A 123 -26.60 74.91 4.77
N GLU A 124 -26.64 74.41 3.54
CA GLU A 124 -27.12 73.06 3.22
C GLU A 124 -26.14 71.98 3.68
N LYS A 125 -24.83 72.22 3.52
CA LYS A 125 -23.77 71.33 3.99
C LYS A 125 -23.81 71.17 5.51
N GLU A 126 -24.07 72.24 6.24
CA GLU A 126 -24.20 72.19 7.70
C GLU A 126 -25.46 71.41 8.13
N LYS A 127 -26.58 71.58 7.43
CA LYS A 127 -27.80 70.77 7.66
C LYS A 127 -27.55 69.28 7.39
N LEU A 128 -26.79 68.93 6.36
CA LEU A 128 -26.42 67.55 6.05
C LEU A 128 -25.54 66.94 7.15
N ARG A 129 -24.53 67.68 7.63
CA ARG A 129 -23.70 67.24 8.78
C ARG A 129 -24.52 66.96 10.03
N GLN A 130 -25.46 67.85 10.35
CA GLN A 130 -26.33 67.67 11.51
C GLN A 130 -27.22 66.43 11.35
N ARG A 131 -27.67 66.14 10.12
CA ARG A 131 -28.45 64.93 9.82
C ARG A 131 -27.60 63.66 9.93
N GLU A 132 -26.37 63.66 9.45
CA GLU A 132 -25.43 62.53 9.59
C GLU A 132 -25.13 62.22 11.05
N MET A 133 -24.85 63.24 11.87
CA MET A 133 -24.62 63.05 13.31
C MET A 133 -25.86 62.48 14.02
N ALA A 134 -27.07 62.90 13.62
CA ALA A 134 -28.31 62.36 14.18
C ALA A 134 -28.52 60.88 13.82
N VAL A 135 -28.20 60.50 12.57
CA VAL A 135 -28.29 59.10 12.11
C VAL A 135 -27.28 58.23 12.84
N GLN A 136 -26.02 58.66 12.96
CA GLN A 136 -25.00 57.91 13.71
C GLN A 136 -25.39 57.70 15.17
N LYS A 137 -25.96 58.72 15.82
CA LYS A 137 -26.42 58.61 17.21
C LYS A 137 -27.60 57.62 17.36
N ALA A 138 -28.50 57.58 16.38
CA ALA A 138 -29.60 56.62 16.34
C ALA A 138 -29.11 55.18 16.07
N GLU A 139 -28.11 55.00 15.21
CA GLU A 139 -27.49 53.70 14.96
C GLU A 139 -26.79 53.15 16.21
N ILE A 140 -26.01 53.97 16.92
CA ILE A 140 -25.34 53.57 18.16
C ILE A 140 -26.36 53.16 19.24
N GLN A 141 -27.48 53.87 19.37
CA GLN A 141 -28.54 53.49 20.31
C GLN A 141 -29.22 52.18 19.93
N ARG A 142 -29.45 51.96 18.64
CA ARG A 142 -30.04 50.71 18.14
C ARG A 142 -29.11 49.52 18.36
N ASP A 143 -27.83 49.67 18.09
CA ASP A 143 -26.84 48.60 18.19
C ASP A 143 -26.60 48.20 19.66
N ASN A 144 -26.58 49.17 20.59
CA ASN A 144 -26.54 48.88 22.02
C ASN A 144 -27.76 48.09 22.51
N GLY A 145 -28.96 48.42 22.02
CA GLY A 145 -30.19 47.67 22.36
C GLY A 145 -30.18 46.22 21.87
N TYR A 146 -29.61 45.98 20.68
CA TYR A 146 -29.44 44.61 20.17
C TYR A 146 -28.32 43.83 20.87
N ALA A 147 -27.27 44.50 21.35
CA ALA A 147 -26.21 43.87 22.13
C ALA A 147 -26.74 43.31 23.45
N ASP A 148 -27.55 44.08 24.18
CA ASP A 148 -28.16 43.63 25.44
C ASP A 148 -29.16 42.48 25.24
N ALA A 149 -29.92 42.51 24.13
CA ALA A 149 -30.83 41.42 23.78
C ALA A 149 -30.08 40.13 23.42
N ARG A 150 -28.95 40.23 22.72
CA ARG A 150 -28.08 39.08 22.40
C ARG A 150 -27.45 38.48 23.63
N ALA A 151 -26.93 39.31 24.54
CA ALA A 151 -26.33 38.83 25.79
C ALA A 151 -27.32 38.03 26.65
N LYS A 152 -28.59 38.48 26.76
CA LYS A 152 -29.64 37.73 27.47
C LYS A 152 -29.94 36.38 26.81
N LEU A 153 -30.00 36.35 25.49
CA LEU A 153 -30.31 35.14 24.73
C LEU A 153 -29.16 34.13 24.78
N ASP A 154 -27.91 34.62 24.79
CA ASP A 154 -26.72 33.80 24.99
C ASP A 154 -26.67 33.21 26.41
N ASP A 155 -27.04 33.97 27.45
CA ASP A 155 -27.15 33.49 28.82
C ASP A 155 -28.26 32.42 28.98
N GLU A 156 -29.41 32.62 28.33
CA GLU A 156 -30.50 31.62 28.30
C GLU A 156 -30.08 30.33 27.58
N LEU A 157 -29.41 30.45 26.43
CA LEU A 157 -28.88 29.30 25.69
C LEU A 157 -27.78 28.57 26.46
N PHE A 158 -26.92 29.30 27.18
CA PHE A 158 -25.88 28.72 28.00
C PHE A 158 -26.47 27.89 29.16
N ASN A 159 -27.49 28.42 29.84
CA ASN A 159 -28.17 27.71 30.92
C ASN A 159 -28.91 26.46 30.41
N LEU A 160 -29.61 26.55 29.27
CA LEU A 160 -30.31 25.42 28.67
C LEU A 160 -29.34 24.31 28.23
N ARG A 161 -28.19 24.69 27.64
CA ARG A 161 -27.14 23.72 27.28
C ARG A 161 -26.59 23.01 28.50
N LYS A 162 -26.34 23.75 29.59
CA LYS A 162 -25.83 23.19 30.84
C LYS A 162 -26.81 22.22 31.51
N GLU A 163 -28.11 22.47 31.42
CA GLU A 163 -29.13 21.52 31.89
C GLU A 163 -29.19 20.25 31.03
N GLN A 164 -29.18 20.41 29.69
CA GLN A 164 -29.17 19.26 28.78
C GLN A 164 -27.90 18.41 28.90
N GLU A 165 -26.75 19.05 29.13
CA GLU A 165 -25.47 18.37 29.32
C GLU A 165 -25.48 17.53 30.60
N LYS A 166 -26.00 18.08 31.71
CA LYS A 166 -26.22 17.33 32.95
C LYS A 166 -27.19 16.15 32.78
N GLU A 167 -28.28 16.34 32.05
CA GLU A 167 -29.20 15.24 31.76
C GLU A 167 -28.53 14.15 30.92
N LEU A 168 -27.77 14.52 29.90
CA LEU A 168 -27.02 13.59 29.05
C LEU A 168 -25.95 12.84 29.83
N GLU A 169 -25.22 13.52 30.72
CA GLU A 169 -24.26 12.89 31.63
C GLU A 169 -24.95 11.88 32.55
N SER A 170 -26.10 12.22 33.12
CA SER A 170 -26.86 11.30 33.97
C SER A 170 -27.36 10.07 33.19
N LYS A 171 -27.83 10.26 31.95
CA LYS A 171 -28.28 9.17 31.07
C LYS A 171 -27.10 8.28 30.65
N ARG A 172 -25.94 8.87 30.36
CA ARG A 172 -24.71 8.13 30.03
C ARG A 172 -24.21 7.31 31.22
N ALA A 173 -24.20 7.88 32.42
CA ALA A 173 -23.80 7.17 33.64
C ALA A 173 -24.75 5.99 33.93
N ASN A 174 -26.06 6.18 33.76
CA ASN A 174 -27.04 5.12 33.93
C ASN A 174 -26.93 4.03 32.85
N ALA A 175 -26.64 4.40 31.60
CA ALA A 175 -26.44 3.44 30.53
C ALA A 175 -25.15 2.63 30.71
N LEU A 176 -24.06 3.28 31.13
CA LEU A 176 -22.78 2.61 31.44
C LEU A 176 -22.93 1.62 32.58
N THR A 177 -23.60 2.01 33.67
CA THR A 177 -23.83 1.11 34.81
C THR A 177 -24.75 -0.06 34.45
N ALA A 178 -25.74 0.13 33.58
CA ALA A 178 -26.57 -0.95 33.06
C ALA A 178 -25.77 -1.94 32.20
N ILE A 179 -24.93 -1.43 31.28
CA ILE A 179 -24.06 -2.26 30.44
C ILE A 179 -23.02 -3.01 31.28
N GLU A 180 -22.41 -2.36 32.27
CA GLU A 180 -21.46 -3.01 33.18
C GLU A 180 -22.12 -4.14 33.98
N LYS A 181 -23.38 -3.94 34.39
CA LYS A 181 -24.16 -4.97 35.07
C LYS A 181 -24.45 -6.16 34.15
N GLU A 182 -24.97 -5.91 32.95
CA GLU A 182 -25.23 -6.97 31.94
C GLU A 182 -23.95 -7.73 31.60
N LEU A 183 -22.84 -7.02 31.36
CA LEU A 183 -21.54 -7.62 31.09
C LEU A 183 -21.03 -8.47 32.26
N SER A 184 -21.29 -8.06 33.50
CA SER A 184 -20.92 -8.84 34.69
C SER A 184 -21.76 -10.12 34.85
N GLU A 185 -23.05 -10.05 34.50
CA GLU A 185 -23.98 -11.19 34.51
C GLU A 185 -23.64 -12.20 33.38
N GLU A 186 -23.29 -11.71 32.19
CA GLU A 186 -22.78 -12.56 31.10
C GLU A 186 -21.42 -13.18 31.43
N ARG A 187 -20.51 -12.42 32.05
CA ARG A 187 -19.20 -12.96 32.46
C ARG A 187 -19.34 -14.04 33.51
N THR A 188 -20.17 -13.84 34.53
CA THR A 188 -20.39 -14.83 35.60
C THR A 188 -21.07 -16.08 35.06
N SER A 189 -22.07 -15.95 34.19
CA SER A 189 -22.70 -17.11 33.54
C SER A 189 -21.75 -17.85 32.60
N ARG A 190 -20.89 -17.13 31.86
CA ARG A 190 -19.88 -17.75 30.99
C ARG A 190 -18.81 -18.49 31.81
N ILE A 191 -18.33 -17.90 32.90
CA ILE A 191 -17.38 -18.54 33.82
C ILE A 191 -17.99 -19.82 34.40
N ALA A 192 -19.23 -19.77 34.89
CA ALA A 192 -19.92 -20.96 35.40
C ALA A 192 -20.08 -22.06 34.34
N SER A 193 -20.35 -21.68 33.08
CA SER A 193 -20.43 -22.64 31.97
C SER A 193 -19.08 -23.30 31.65
N LEU A 194 -17.99 -22.52 31.70
CA LEU A 194 -16.63 -23.01 31.45
C LEU A 194 -16.13 -23.88 32.61
N GLU A 195 -16.42 -23.51 33.85
CA GLU A 195 -16.10 -24.33 35.03
C GLU A 195 -16.81 -25.69 34.96
N LYS A 196 -18.08 -25.70 34.51
CA LYS A 196 -18.81 -26.95 34.28
C LYS A 196 -18.19 -27.78 33.15
N GLU A 197 -17.82 -27.16 32.03
CA GLU A 197 -17.18 -27.86 30.92
C GLU A 197 -15.81 -28.43 31.30
N ILE A 198 -15.01 -27.69 32.08
CA ILE A 198 -13.73 -28.15 32.62
C ILE A 198 -13.95 -29.32 33.59
N ALA A 199 -14.93 -29.23 34.48
CA ALA A 199 -15.25 -30.32 35.41
C ALA A 199 -15.71 -31.59 34.68
N ASP A 200 -16.50 -31.46 33.62
CA ASP A 200 -16.94 -32.60 32.81
C ASP A 200 -15.76 -33.23 32.03
N ARG A 201 -14.86 -32.42 31.47
CA ARG A 201 -13.64 -32.92 30.82
C ARG A 201 -12.69 -33.60 31.81
N LEU A 202 -12.53 -33.05 33.01
CA LEU A 202 -11.71 -33.66 34.06
C LEU A 202 -12.26 -35.02 34.47
N LYS A 203 -13.59 -35.17 34.62
CA LYS A 203 -14.21 -36.46 34.90
C LYS A 203 -13.98 -37.48 33.80
N VAL A 204 -14.06 -37.07 32.53
CA VAL A 204 -13.77 -37.96 31.39
C VAL A 204 -12.31 -38.40 31.41
N HIS A 205 -11.37 -37.48 31.68
CA HIS A 205 -9.95 -37.80 31.79
C HIS A 205 -9.64 -38.69 33.00
N GLU A 206 -10.23 -38.44 34.16
CA GLU A 206 -10.08 -39.31 35.33
C GLU A 206 -10.62 -40.71 35.07
N ALA A 207 -11.77 -40.84 34.39
CA ALA A 207 -12.30 -42.14 33.99
C ALA A 207 -11.39 -42.87 33.00
N ALA A 208 -10.83 -42.17 32.02
CA ALA A 208 -9.87 -42.76 31.07
C ALA A 208 -8.58 -43.24 31.75
N ILE A 209 -8.02 -42.43 32.67
CA ILE A 209 -6.84 -42.82 33.45
C ILE A 209 -7.14 -44.02 34.34
N GLN A 210 -8.34 -44.09 34.93
CA GLN A 210 -8.73 -45.24 35.75
C GLN A 210 -8.88 -46.49 34.90
N GLN A 211 -9.46 -46.39 33.71
CA GLN A 211 -9.56 -47.50 32.77
C GLN A 211 -8.17 -48.02 32.33
N GLU A 212 -7.24 -47.11 31.99
CA GLU A 212 -5.86 -47.50 31.67
C GLU A 212 -5.15 -48.20 32.84
N LYS A 213 -5.36 -47.72 34.07
CA LYS A 213 -4.82 -48.36 35.28
C LYS A 213 -5.39 -49.77 35.47
N ASP A 214 -6.70 -49.94 35.31
CA ASP A 214 -7.36 -51.23 35.45
C ASP A 214 -6.88 -52.22 34.37
N GLU A 215 -6.69 -51.76 33.12
CA GLU A 215 -6.11 -52.56 32.03
C GLU A 215 -4.66 -52.96 32.32
N LEU A 216 -3.84 -52.04 32.83
CA LEU A 216 -2.46 -52.34 33.23
C LEU A 216 -2.40 -53.33 34.39
N GLU A 217 -3.33 -53.24 35.35
CA GLU A 217 -3.42 -54.18 36.45
C GLU A 217 -3.83 -55.58 35.98
N GLN A 218 -4.78 -55.67 35.03
CA GLN A 218 -5.15 -56.93 34.38
C GLN A 218 -3.98 -57.55 33.60
N LYS A 219 -3.25 -56.75 32.82
CA LYS A 219 -2.03 -57.20 32.12
C LYS A 219 -0.99 -57.71 33.10
N ARG A 220 -0.79 -57.03 34.23
CA ARG A 220 0.14 -57.47 35.29
C ARG A 220 -0.29 -58.79 35.94
N LYS A 221 -1.58 -58.98 36.19
CA LYS A 221 -2.13 -60.24 36.72
C LYS A 221 -1.96 -61.40 35.72
N ALA A 222 -2.19 -61.15 34.44
CA ALA A 222 -1.95 -62.13 33.38
C ALA A 222 -0.46 -62.53 33.30
N LEU A 223 0.45 -61.55 33.34
CA LEU A 223 1.89 -61.79 33.30
C LEU A 223 2.40 -62.60 34.50
N LEU A 224 1.86 -62.33 35.70
CA LEU A 224 2.16 -63.12 36.90
C LEU A 224 1.64 -64.56 36.79
N LYS A 225 0.47 -64.76 36.16
CA LYS A 225 -0.08 -66.08 35.91
C LYS A 225 0.78 -66.85 34.89
N ASP A 226 1.18 -66.20 33.80
CA ASP A 226 2.05 -66.79 32.79
C ASP A 226 3.44 -67.14 33.38
N GLN A 227 3.96 -66.32 34.29
CA GLN A 227 5.19 -66.64 35.04
C GLN A 227 5.02 -67.88 35.92
N ALA A 228 3.90 -68.02 36.64
CA ALA A 228 3.62 -69.19 37.45
C ALA A 228 3.47 -70.46 36.59
N GLU A 229 2.75 -70.39 35.46
CA GLU A 229 2.63 -71.51 34.51
C GLU A 229 3.99 -71.90 33.90
N LEU A 230 4.87 -70.92 33.63
CA LEU A 230 6.23 -71.16 33.17
C LEU A 230 7.10 -71.86 34.22
N ASP A 231 6.95 -71.50 35.49
CA ASP A 231 7.71 -72.12 36.58
C ASP A 231 7.21 -73.54 36.87
N GLU A 232 5.89 -73.79 36.83
CA GLU A 232 5.33 -75.15 36.88
C GLU A 232 5.83 -76.03 35.72
N LEU A 233 5.89 -75.49 34.50
CA LEU A 233 6.44 -76.20 33.33
C LEU A 233 7.94 -76.51 33.49
N LYS A 234 8.73 -75.63 34.11
CA LYS A 234 10.14 -75.88 34.40
C LYS A 234 10.30 -77.00 35.43
N ASP A 235 9.50 -76.98 36.49
CA ASP A 235 9.51 -78.00 37.54
C ASP A 235 9.12 -79.38 36.96
N GLU A 236 8.10 -79.45 36.11
CA GLU A 236 7.71 -80.68 35.40
C GLU A 236 8.82 -81.16 34.45
N LEU A 237 9.47 -80.26 33.71
CA LEU A 237 10.57 -80.61 32.82
C LEU A 237 11.79 -81.13 33.60
N GLU A 238 12.09 -80.55 34.76
CA GLU A 238 13.17 -80.99 35.64
C GLU A 238 12.86 -82.36 36.27
N TYR A 239 11.61 -82.58 36.67
CA TYR A 239 11.12 -83.88 37.13
C TYR A 239 11.24 -84.97 36.04
N GLN A 240 10.81 -84.67 34.81
CA GLN A 240 10.95 -85.60 33.68
C GLN A 240 12.42 -85.90 33.36
N LYS A 241 13.29 -84.89 33.44
CA LYS A 241 14.74 -85.06 33.26
C LYS A 241 15.34 -85.99 34.32
N GLN A 242 14.98 -85.82 35.59
CA GLN A 242 15.42 -86.74 36.66
C GLN A 242 14.87 -88.16 36.49
N ARG A 243 13.62 -88.29 36.04
CA ARG A 243 13.00 -89.60 35.74
C ARG A 243 13.68 -90.30 34.57
N LEU A 244 14.02 -89.59 33.51
CA LEU A 244 14.78 -90.13 32.37
C LEU A 244 16.20 -90.52 32.80
N GLN A 245 16.87 -89.71 33.62
CA GLN A 245 18.19 -90.01 34.15
C GLN A 245 18.19 -91.30 34.99
N SER A 246 17.21 -91.44 35.88
CA SER A 246 17.07 -92.66 36.71
C SER A 246 16.69 -93.89 35.88
N SER A 247 15.85 -93.74 34.85
CA SER A 247 15.54 -94.82 33.91
C SER A 247 16.77 -95.23 33.10
N LYS A 248 17.60 -94.27 32.67
CA LYS A 248 18.85 -94.53 31.97
C LYS A 248 19.82 -95.30 32.85
N ASN A 249 20.03 -94.86 34.09
CA ASN A 249 20.91 -95.55 35.03
C ASN A 249 20.43 -96.99 35.31
N ARG A 250 19.11 -97.22 35.44
CA ARG A 250 18.54 -98.56 35.60
C ARG A 250 18.76 -99.45 34.38
N LEU A 251 18.70 -98.89 33.17
CA LEU A 251 18.97 -99.63 31.94
C LEU A 251 20.45 -99.98 31.82
N GLU A 252 21.35 -99.05 32.13
CA GLU A 252 22.80 -99.30 32.15
C GLU A 252 23.18 -100.37 33.19
N GLU A 253 22.58 -100.33 34.37
CA GLU A 253 22.79 -101.34 35.41
C GLU A 253 22.22 -102.72 35.00
N ARG A 254 21.08 -102.74 34.29
CA ARG A 254 20.51 -103.96 33.74
C ARG A 254 21.37 -104.53 32.62
N GLU A 255 21.89 -103.70 31.72
CA GLU A 255 22.82 -104.13 30.66
C GLU A 255 24.12 -104.68 31.25
N ALA A 256 24.69 -104.02 32.26
CA ALA A 256 25.87 -104.52 32.97
C ALA A 256 25.60 -105.89 33.62
N ASN A 257 24.47 -106.05 34.31
CA ASN A 257 24.10 -107.33 34.92
C ASN A 257 23.83 -108.42 33.86
N LEU A 258 23.19 -108.08 32.74
CA LEU A 258 22.95 -109.03 31.66
C LEU A 258 24.26 -109.50 31.03
N ASN A 259 25.21 -108.58 30.82
CA ASN A 259 26.54 -108.92 30.30
C ASN A 259 27.29 -109.85 31.25
N VAL A 260 27.24 -109.60 32.56
CA VAL A 260 27.83 -110.51 33.57
C VAL A 260 27.15 -111.89 33.56
N GLU A 261 25.82 -111.95 33.43
CA GLU A 261 25.09 -113.21 33.35
C GLU A 261 25.41 -113.99 32.06
N VAL A 262 25.53 -113.29 30.93
CA VAL A 262 25.91 -113.88 29.64
C VAL A 262 27.34 -114.41 29.71
N ASP A 263 28.30 -113.63 30.24
CA ASP A 263 29.68 -114.08 30.41
C ASP A 263 29.79 -115.30 31.34
N ALA A 264 29.04 -115.31 32.45
CA ALA A 264 28.98 -116.46 33.36
C ALA A 264 28.45 -117.71 32.66
N LYS A 265 27.34 -117.60 31.90
CA LYS A 265 26.78 -118.72 31.13
C LYS A 265 27.70 -119.20 30.01
N VAL A 266 28.43 -118.29 29.36
CA VAL A 266 29.42 -118.66 28.34
C VAL A 266 30.58 -119.44 28.96
N VAL A 267 31.07 -119.03 30.13
CA VAL A 267 32.13 -119.75 30.87
C VAL A 267 31.64 -121.13 31.32
N GLU A 268 30.43 -121.23 31.87
CA GLU A 268 29.82 -122.49 32.30
C GLU A 268 29.61 -123.44 31.10
N ARG A 269 29.12 -122.92 29.96
CA ARG A 269 28.97 -123.69 28.72
C ARG A 269 30.33 -124.18 28.20
N LYS A 270 31.36 -123.33 28.24
CA LYS A 270 32.71 -123.69 27.82
C LYS A 270 33.30 -124.80 28.70
N GLN A 271 33.14 -124.71 30.02
CA GLN A 271 33.53 -125.77 30.96
C GLN A 271 32.76 -127.07 30.73
N SER A 272 31.45 -126.99 30.43
CA SER A 272 30.65 -128.19 30.11
C SER A 272 31.17 -128.90 28.86
N PHE A 273 31.55 -128.16 27.81
CA PHE A 273 32.14 -128.73 26.60
C PHE A 273 33.56 -129.27 26.82
N GLU A 274 34.37 -128.64 27.66
CA GLU A 274 35.69 -129.17 28.04
C GLU A 274 35.59 -130.47 28.84
N ASN A 275 34.60 -130.57 29.74
CA ASN A 275 34.30 -131.78 30.49
C ASN A 275 33.74 -132.90 29.59
N GLU A 276 32.82 -132.59 28.66
CA GLU A 276 32.36 -133.56 27.66
C GLU A 276 33.51 -134.06 26.77
N LYS A 277 34.41 -133.15 26.36
CA LYS A 277 35.59 -133.51 25.57
C LYS A 277 36.56 -134.39 26.38
N SER A 278 36.74 -134.14 27.68
CA SER A 278 37.56 -135.00 28.54
C SER A 278 36.91 -136.38 28.71
N ALA A 279 35.60 -136.43 28.99
CA ALA A 279 34.86 -137.67 29.13
C ALA A 279 34.92 -138.53 27.86
N LEU A 280 34.75 -137.91 26.68
CA LEU A 280 34.89 -138.58 25.39
C LEU A 280 36.34 -139.08 25.15
N ASN A 281 37.36 -138.32 25.57
CA ASN A 281 38.75 -138.78 25.47
C ASN A 281 39.05 -139.95 26.43
N ASP A 282 38.50 -139.93 27.64
CA ASP A 282 38.62 -141.02 28.60
C ASP A 282 37.87 -142.27 28.12
N GLU A 283 36.72 -142.09 27.44
CA GLU A 283 35.96 -143.17 26.83
C GLU A 283 36.68 -143.74 25.60
N ILE A 284 37.33 -142.90 24.78
CA ILE A 284 38.24 -143.36 23.71
C ILE A 284 39.43 -144.15 24.30
N ALA A 285 39.98 -143.72 25.43
CA ALA A 285 41.06 -144.45 26.11
C ALA A 285 40.58 -145.82 26.64
N ARG A 286 39.40 -145.87 27.27
CA ARG A 286 38.77 -147.13 27.72
C ARG A 286 38.40 -148.05 26.58
N LEU A 287 37.88 -147.53 25.47
CA LEU A 287 37.58 -148.32 24.27
C LEU A 287 38.86 -148.88 23.63
N ARG A 288 39.96 -148.13 23.62
CA ARG A 288 41.28 -148.62 23.18
C ARG A 288 41.81 -149.73 24.10
N GLU A 289 41.56 -149.65 25.41
CA GLU A 289 41.95 -150.66 26.39
C GLU A 289 41.04 -151.91 26.35
N SER A 290 39.75 -151.72 26.09
CA SER A 290 38.76 -152.79 25.88
C SER A 290 38.99 -153.55 24.57
N ILE A 291 39.41 -152.88 23.49
CA ILE A 291 39.86 -153.54 22.25
C ILE A 291 41.13 -154.35 22.50
N LYS A 292 42.03 -153.89 23.37
CA LYS A 292 43.24 -154.62 23.77
C LYS A 292 42.92 -155.88 24.58
N THR A 293 41.95 -155.83 25.50
CA THR A 293 41.53 -156.99 26.33
C THR A 293 40.63 -157.97 25.59
N SER A 294 39.75 -157.50 24.71
CA SER A 294 38.93 -158.37 23.84
C SER A 294 39.75 -159.09 22.77
N SER A 295 40.84 -158.48 22.28
CA SER A 295 41.79 -159.18 21.39
C SER A 295 42.58 -160.30 22.10
N ALA A 296 42.74 -160.24 23.43
CA ALA A 296 43.36 -161.29 24.25
C ALA A 296 42.36 -162.40 24.67
N LEU A 297 41.06 -162.10 24.77
CA LEU A 297 40.00 -163.06 25.14
C LEU A 297 39.47 -163.89 23.95
N ILE A 298 39.65 -163.42 22.71
CA ILE A 298 39.29 -164.14 21.49
C ILE A 298 40.37 -165.18 21.09
N SER A 299 41.60 -165.07 21.61
CA SER A 299 42.71 -165.91 21.15
C SER A 299 42.76 -167.33 21.73
N ASN A 300 42.12 -167.69 22.85
CA ASN A 300 42.18 -169.09 23.37
C ASN A 300 40.89 -169.57 24.06
N PHE A 301 39.76 -168.88 23.86
CA PHE A 301 38.42 -169.49 23.97
C PHE A 301 38.22 -170.64 22.95
N GLU A 302 39.21 -170.88 22.08
CA GLU A 302 39.35 -172.07 21.23
C GLU A 302 39.89 -173.32 21.96
N GLU A 303 40.50 -173.20 23.14
CA GLU A 303 40.95 -174.37 23.94
C GLU A 303 39.88 -174.94 24.89
N LEU A 304 38.75 -174.23 25.09
CA LEU A 304 37.73 -174.57 26.11
C LEU A 304 36.34 -174.86 25.53
N LYS A 305 36.28 -175.30 24.25
CA LYS A 305 35.05 -175.80 23.61
C LYS A 305 35.05 -177.32 23.35
N HIS A 306 35.96 -178.07 23.97
CA HIS A 306 36.07 -179.52 23.79
C HIS A 306 35.90 -180.39 25.05
N LYS A 307 35.47 -179.81 26.18
CA LYS A 307 35.07 -180.57 27.39
C LYS A 307 33.82 -179.97 28.03
N LEU A 308 32.66 -180.38 27.49
CA LEU A 308 31.31 -180.12 28.01
C LEU A 308 30.97 -180.99 29.24
N GLY A 309 30.05 -180.46 30.05
CA GLY A 309 29.25 -181.09 31.13
C GLY A 309 29.11 -180.13 32.32
N ASP A 310 27.96 -179.72 32.87
CA ASP A 310 26.52 -180.04 32.69
C ASP A 310 25.66 -178.87 33.26
N GLU A 311 24.49 -178.64 32.63
CA GLU A 311 23.16 -178.15 33.11
C GLU A 311 22.88 -176.75 33.74
N ASP A 312 21.58 -176.38 33.64
CA ASP A 312 20.94 -175.05 33.46
C ASP A 312 19.92 -174.71 34.60
N PRO A 313 19.85 -173.48 35.16
CA PRO A 313 18.92 -173.11 36.26
C PRO A 313 17.73 -172.24 35.81
N ALA A 314 16.60 -172.90 35.57
CA ALA A 314 15.33 -172.33 35.11
C ALA A 314 14.34 -171.85 36.20
N ASP A 315 14.72 -171.62 37.47
CA ASP A 315 13.74 -171.55 38.58
C ASP A 315 13.54 -170.20 39.32
N VAL A 316 14.08 -169.07 38.86
CA VAL A 316 14.02 -167.80 39.64
C VAL A 316 13.15 -166.69 39.03
N LEU A 317 12.84 -166.71 37.73
CA LEU A 317 12.15 -165.58 37.06
C LEU A 317 10.62 -165.67 36.97
N LEU A 318 10.02 -166.81 37.35
CA LEU A 318 8.58 -167.03 37.15
C LEU A 318 7.67 -166.43 38.25
N LYS A 319 8.23 -165.85 39.32
CA LYS A 319 7.46 -165.30 40.47
C LYS A 319 7.26 -163.77 40.46
N LEU A 320 7.84 -163.04 39.51
CA LEU A 320 7.77 -161.56 39.47
C LEU A 320 6.58 -161.02 38.65
N LYS A 321 6.04 -161.80 37.70
CA LYS A 321 4.94 -161.35 36.82
C LYS A 321 3.55 -161.36 37.47
N THR A 322 3.35 -162.10 38.55
CA THR A 322 2.01 -162.30 39.13
C THR A 322 1.54 -161.14 40.02
N TYR A 323 2.41 -160.21 40.40
CA TYR A 323 2.05 -159.08 41.28
C TYR A 323 1.73 -157.76 40.55
N GLU A 324 2.03 -157.64 39.25
CA GLU A 324 1.75 -156.41 38.49
C GLU A 324 0.32 -156.33 37.94
N GLU A 325 -0.37 -157.48 37.77
CA GLU A 325 -1.70 -157.52 37.14
C GLU A 325 -2.86 -157.23 38.12
N GLU A 326 -2.66 -157.34 39.44
CA GLU A 326 -3.69 -157.07 40.44
C GLU A 326 -3.85 -155.57 40.78
N ILE A 327 -2.79 -154.76 40.62
CA ILE A 327 -2.82 -153.31 40.93
C ILE A 327 -3.61 -152.51 39.87
N LYS A 328 -3.79 -153.05 38.66
CA LYS A 328 -4.49 -152.37 37.57
C LYS A 328 -6.02 -152.45 37.67
N LYS A 329 -6.55 -153.53 38.26
CA LYS A 329 -8.01 -153.78 38.34
C LYS A 329 -8.74 -152.94 39.39
N LEU A 330 -8.07 -152.35 40.37
CA LEU A 330 -8.71 -151.62 41.48
C LEU A 330 -8.76 -150.08 41.30
N ARG A 331 -8.16 -149.52 40.23
CA ARG A 331 -8.20 -148.08 39.94
C ARG A 331 -9.28 -147.65 38.93
N ASP A 332 -9.79 -148.56 38.10
CA ASP A 332 -10.80 -148.22 37.09
C ASP A 332 -12.26 -148.29 37.62
N ASP A 333 -12.50 -149.00 38.72
CA ASP A 333 -13.86 -149.22 39.27
C ASP A 333 -14.37 -148.07 40.19
N LEU A 334 -13.57 -147.04 40.47
CA LEU A 334 -13.91 -145.97 41.42
C LEU A 334 -14.40 -144.66 40.78
N ALA A 335 -14.36 -144.51 39.45
CA ALA A 335 -14.60 -143.23 38.76
C ALA A 335 -15.90 -143.14 37.93
N THR A 336 -16.69 -144.21 37.80
CA THR A 336 -17.79 -144.26 36.80
C THR A 336 -19.19 -144.48 37.37
N ARG A 337 -19.70 -143.53 38.17
CA ARG A 337 -21.15 -143.24 38.25
C ARG A 337 -21.44 -141.77 38.65
N PRO A 338 -22.12 -140.97 37.80
CA PRO A 338 -22.85 -139.79 38.25
C PRO A 338 -24.37 -140.02 38.23
N THR A 339 -25.03 -139.63 39.32
CA THR A 339 -26.49 -139.67 39.55
C THR A 339 -27.22 -138.56 38.77
N GLN A 340 -28.52 -138.75 38.53
CA GLN A 340 -29.36 -137.96 37.61
C GLN A 340 -29.46 -136.46 37.96
N GLU A 341 -29.37 -136.07 39.25
CA GLU A 341 -29.40 -134.67 39.70
C GLU A 341 -28.17 -133.85 39.25
N MET A 342 -27.00 -134.49 39.11
CA MET A 342 -25.77 -133.79 38.69
C MET A 342 -25.78 -133.45 37.19
N ARG A 343 -26.54 -134.17 36.36
CA ARG A 343 -26.74 -133.84 34.94
C ARG A 343 -27.63 -132.60 34.77
N GLU A 344 -28.73 -132.53 35.50
CA GLU A 344 -29.63 -131.38 35.45
C GLU A 344 -28.99 -130.10 35.99
N ALA A 345 -28.17 -130.20 37.05
CA ALA A 345 -27.39 -129.07 37.56
C ALA A 345 -26.30 -128.61 36.57
N PHE A 346 -25.63 -129.55 35.89
CA PHE A 346 -24.64 -129.24 34.86
C PHE A 346 -25.28 -128.57 33.64
N ASP A 347 -26.44 -129.04 33.19
CA ASP A 347 -27.15 -128.43 32.06
C ASP A 347 -27.66 -127.03 32.39
N ARG A 348 -28.14 -126.77 33.62
CA ARG A 348 -28.49 -125.40 34.08
C ARG A 348 -27.27 -124.47 34.17
N LEU A 349 -26.18 -124.92 34.77
CA LEU A 349 -24.94 -124.13 34.84
C LEU A 349 -24.38 -123.83 33.46
N LYS A 350 -24.52 -124.76 32.50
CA LYS A 350 -24.09 -124.57 31.13
C LYS A 350 -24.98 -123.57 30.38
N SER A 351 -26.29 -123.56 30.62
CA SER A 351 -27.17 -122.52 30.07
C SER A 351 -26.86 -121.14 30.66
N GLU A 352 -26.65 -121.04 31.97
CA GLU A 352 -26.28 -119.77 32.62
C GLU A 352 -24.91 -119.26 32.13
N GLN A 353 -23.93 -120.16 31.94
CA GLN A 353 -22.64 -119.81 31.35
C GLN A 353 -22.78 -119.29 29.93
N SER A 354 -23.64 -119.89 29.11
CA SER A 354 -23.89 -119.45 27.74
C SER A 354 -24.58 -118.09 27.69
N GLU A 355 -25.54 -117.83 28.58
CA GLU A 355 -26.22 -116.53 28.67
C GLU A 355 -25.26 -115.42 29.15
N LEU A 356 -24.41 -115.72 30.13
CA LEU A 356 -23.37 -114.80 30.61
C LEU A 356 -22.31 -114.53 29.54
N GLN A 357 -21.94 -115.52 28.72
CA GLN A 357 -21.02 -115.32 27.59
C GLN A 357 -21.61 -114.37 26.55
N LEU A 358 -22.87 -114.58 26.15
CA LEU A 358 -23.55 -113.69 25.20
C LEU A 358 -23.71 -112.26 25.76
N ALA A 359 -23.97 -112.13 27.06
CA ALA A 359 -24.03 -110.82 27.72
C ALA A 359 -22.67 -110.11 27.75
N CYS A 360 -21.58 -110.85 28.02
CA CYS A 360 -20.22 -110.34 27.97
C CYS A 360 -19.80 -109.91 26.56
N GLU A 361 -20.16 -110.68 25.53
CA GLU A 361 -19.90 -110.33 24.13
C GLU A 361 -20.63 -109.04 23.76
N ARG A 362 -21.93 -108.93 24.04
CA ARG A 362 -22.71 -107.70 23.79
C ARG A 362 -22.14 -106.49 24.51
N LEU A 363 -21.78 -106.62 25.79
CA LEU A 363 -21.16 -105.53 26.56
C LEU A 363 -19.77 -105.16 26.02
N SER A 364 -19.04 -106.11 25.43
CA SER A 364 -17.75 -105.84 24.79
C SER A 364 -17.93 -105.02 23.51
N GLU A 365 -18.93 -105.36 22.68
CA GLU A 365 -19.27 -104.62 21.45
C GLU A 365 -19.76 -103.20 21.77
N GLU A 366 -20.62 -103.04 22.79
CA GLU A 366 -21.06 -101.72 23.26
C GLU A 366 -19.88 -100.88 23.78
N ASN A 367 -18.96 -101.48 24.54
CA ASN A 367 -17.75 -100.79 25.01
C ASN A 367 -16.82 -100.39 23.85
N GLU A 368 -16.71 -101.23 22.82
CA GLU A 368 -15.89 -100.93 21.66
C GLU A 368 -16.51 -99.79 20.82
N ALA A 369 -17.83 -99.79 20.65
CA ALA A 369 -18.57 -98.69 20.03
C ALA A 369 -18.42 -97.38 20.82
N LEU A 370 -18.58 -97.41 22.15
CA LEU A 370 -18.38 -96.24 23.02
C LEU A 370 -16.94 -95.72 22.95
N ARG A 371 -15.94 -96.61 22.94
CA ARG A 371 -14.52 -96.23 22.76
C ARG A 371 -14.27 -95.58 21.41
N SER A 372 -14.90 -96.07 20.34
CA SER A 372 -14.79 -95.47 19.01
C SER A 372 -15.40 -94.06 18.97
N SER A 373 -16.57 -93.87 19.59
CA SER A 373 -17.21 -92.55 19.71
C SER A 373 -16.39 -91.59 20.57
N ALA A 374 -15.79 -92.06 21.67
CA ALA A 374 -14.93 -91.24 22.52
C ALA A 374 -13.66 -90.78 21.79
N ARG A 375 -13.07 -91.63 20.93
CA ARG A 375 -11.95 -91.25 20.06
C ARG A 375 -12.36 -90.18 19.05
N ALA A 376 -13.48 -90.37 18.36
CA ALA A 376 -13.99 -89.39 17.40
C ALA A 376 -14.29 -88.04 18.06
N GLN A 377 -14.83 -88.05 19.28
CA GLN A 377 -15.06 -86.83 20.06
C GLN A 377 -13.73 -86.14 20.42
N SER A 378 -12.73 -86.89 20.88
CA SER A 378 -11.39 -86.36 21.18
C SER A 378 -10.72 -85.73 19.95
N ASP A 379 -10.87 -86.35 18.77
CA ASP A 379 -10.32 -85.81 17.52
C ASP A 379 -11.03 -84.50 17.13
N LEU A 380 -12.35 -84.42 17.33
CA LEU A 380 -13.13 -83.20 17.08
C LEU A 380 -12.72 -82.07 18.04
N GLU A 381 -12.55 -82.38 19.33
CA GLU A 381 -12.12 -81.42 20.36
C GLU A 381 -10.73 -80.85 20.04
N MET A 382 -9.81 -81.69 19.54
CA MET A 382 -8.49 -81.26 19.08
C MET A 382 -8.57 -80.33 17.86
N GLN A 383 -9.44 -80.62 16.89
CA GLN A 383 -9.64 -79.74 15.72
C GLN A 383 -10.25 -78.39 16.12
N VAL A 384 -11.21 -78.39 17.05
CA VAL A 384 -11.80 -77.16 17.58
C VAL A 384 -10.73 -76.33 18.29
N ALA A 385 -9.87 -76.94 19.11
CA ALA A 385 -8.76 -76.25 19.75
C ALA A 385 -7.81 -75.61 18.72
N GLU A 386 -7.38 -76.36 17.71
CA GLU A 386 -6.50 -75.85 16.65
C GLU A 386 -7.13 -74.69 15.87
N LEU A 387 -8.42 -74.80 15.52
CA LEU A 387 -9.15 -73.71 14.86
C LEU A 387 -9.29 -72.49 15.76
N THR A 388 -9.53 -72.66 17.06
CA THR A 388 -9.60 -71.53 17.99
C THR A 388 -8.26 -70.81 18.12
N ASP A 389 -7.15 -71.53 18.13
CA ASP A 389 -5.82 -70.93 18.19
C ASP A 389 -5.46 -70.22 16.89
N LYS A 390 -5.80 -70.79 15.73
CA LYS A 390 -5.69 -70.10 14.44
C LYS A 390 -6.50 -68.82 14.42
N ASN A 391 -7.74 -68.85 14.90
CA ASN A 391 -8.61 -67.68 14.93
C ASN A 391 -8.06 -66.58 15.84
N LYS A 392 -7.56 -66.95 17.03
CA LYS A 392 -6.85 -66.02 17.93
C LYS A 392 -5.60 -65.41 17.27
N SER A 393 -4.81 -66.22 16.56
CA SER A 393 -3.60 -65.74 15.86
C SER A 393 -3.94 -64.76 14.72
N LEU A 394 -5.01 -65.05 13.97
CA LEU A 394 -5.50 -64.18 12.91
C LEU A 394 -6.07 -62.88 13.47
N LEU A 395 -6.78 -62.93 14.61
CA LEU A 395 -7.28 -61.73 15.29
C LEU A 395 -6.14 -60.80 15.71
N ARG A 396 -5.10 -61.35 16.37
CA ARG A 396 -3.93 -60.55 16.77
C ARG A 396 -3.23 -59.91 15.58
N ARG A 397 -3.16 -60.64 14.45
CA ARG A 397 -2.56 -60.12 13.21
C ARG A 397 -3.42 -59.02 12.60
N PHE A 398 -4.74 -59.17 12.63
CA PHE A 398 -5.68 -58.14 12.21
C PHE A 398 -5.54 -56.88 13.06
N GLU A 399 -5.53 -57.01 14.39
CA GLU A 399 -5.36 -55.89 15.33
C GLU A 399 -4.02 -55.16 15.11
N SER A 400 -2.93 -55.89 14.87
CA SER A 400 -1.63 -55.29 14.55
C SER A 400 -1.66 -54.50 13.24
N VAL A 401 -2.26 -55.07 12.18
CA VAL A 401 -2.35 -54.40 10.87
C VAL A 401 -3.29 -53.20 10.95
N ASP A 402 -4.35 -53.27 11.73
CA ASP A 402 -5.28 -52.15 11.96
C ASP A 402 -4.59 -51.00 12.71
N ALA A 403 -3.79 -51.32 13.74
CA ALA A 403 -2.98 -50.33 14.44
C ALA A 403 -1.94 -49.66 13.52
N ASP A 404 -1.27 -50.44 12.67
CA ASP A 404 -0.32 -49.91 11.67
C ASP A 404 -1.02 -49.03 10.62
N ASN A 405 -2.22 -49.43 10.16
CA ASN A 405 -3.03 -48.62 9.25
C ASN A 405 -3.45 -47.30 9.89
N ASN A 406 -3.91 -47.32 11.14
CA ASN A 406 -4.29 -46.11 11.87
C ASN A 406 -3.11 -45.16 12.04
N ARG A 407 -1.92 -45.68 12.35
CA ARG A 407 -0.68 -44.90 12.43
C ARG A 407 -0.29 -44.31 11.07
N LEU A 408 -0.33 -45.10 10.00
CA LEU A 408 -0.05 -44.63 8.64
C LEU A 408 -1.06 -43.57 8.18
N MET A 409 -2.34 -43.71 8.54
CA MET A 409 -3.37 -42.70 8.26
C MET A 409 -3.10 -41.39 9.00
N GLU A 410 -2.66 -41.42 10.26
CA GLU A 410 -2.26 -40.22 11.00
C GLU A 410 -1.02 -39.55 10.40
N GLU A 411 0.00 -40.33 10.01
CA GLU A 411 1.19 -39.82 9.33
C GLU A 411 0.84 -39.21 7.97
N LEU A 412 -0.04 -39.85 7.19
CA LEU A 412 -0.56 -39.30 5.93
C LEU A 412 -1.31 -37.99 6.16
N LYS A 413 -2.19 -37.93 7.16
CA LYS A 413 -2.96 -36.71 7.49
C LYS A 413 -2.04 -35.57 7.90
N ARG A 414 -0.96 -35.86 8.64
CA ARG A 414 0.05 -34.88 9.03
C ARG A 414 0.83 -34.35 7.81
N LEU A 415 1.26 -35.24 6.92
CA LEU A 415 1.99 -34.88 5.69
C LEU A 415 1.10 -34.16 4.66
N GLN A 416 -0.15 -34.59 4.49
CA GLN A 416 -1.14 -33.89 3.66
C GLN A 416 -1.36 -32.48 4.17
N SER A 417 -1.51 -32.27 5.48
CA SER A 417 -1.70 -30.93 6.04
C SER A 417 -0.54 -29.96 5.76
N SER A 418 0.70 -30.44 5.60
CA SER A 418 1.84 -29.57 5.24
C SER A 418 1.92 -29.32 3.73
N TYR A 419 1.61 -30.32 2.90
CA TYR A 419 1.58 -30.17 1.44
C TYR A 419 0.40 -29.35 0.93
N GLU A 420 -0.81 -29.54 1.48
CA GLU A 420 -2.00 -28.74 1.17
C GLU A 420 -1.77 -27.27 1.52
N ARG A 421 -1.16 -26.97 2.67
CA ARG A 421 -0.83 -25.57 3.06
C ARG A 421 0.17 -24.91 2.11
N ALA A 422 1.14 -25.65 1.58
CA ALA A 422 2.13 -25.11 0.65
C ALA A 422 1.53 -24.87 -0.74
N GLN A 423 0.77 -25.84 -1.28
CA GLN A 423 0.07 -25.71 -2.56
C GLN A 423 -1.01 -24.63 -2.51
N ASP A 424 -1.74 -24.52 -1.40
CA ASP A 424 -2.71 -23.46 -1.15
C ASP A 424 -2.04 -22.09 -1.08
N ARG A 425 -0.88 -21.98 -0.44
CA ARG A 425 -0.11 -20.73 -0.41
C ARG A 425 0.26 -20.30 -1.82
N GLU A 426 0.79 -21.21 -2.62
CA GLU A 426 1.25 -20.91 -3.97
C GLU A 426 0.09 -20.59 -4.92
N ALA A 427 -1.06 -21.28 -4.76
CA ALA A 427 -2.30 -20.93 -5.45
C ALA A 427 -2.79 -19.52 -5.09
N ARG A 428 -2.81 -19.17 -3.79
CA ARG A 428 -3.20 -17.83 -3.31
C ARG A 428 -2.26 -16.73 -3.78
N ILE A 429 -0.95 -17.02 -3.87
CA ILE A 429 0.04 -16.08 -4.44
C ILE A 429 -0.19 -15.89 -5.94
N ARG A 430 -0.51 -16.96 -6.69
CA ARG A 430 -0.85 -16.82 -8.12
C ARG A 430 -2.07 -15.92 -8.35
N ASP A 431 -3.07 -15.97 -7.46
CA ASP A 431 -4.21 -15.04 -7.53
C ASP A 431 -3.78 -13.58 -7.35
N ILE A 432 -2.84 -13.33 -6.43
CA ILE A 432 -2.27 -11.99 -6.19
C ILE A 432 -1.41 -11.52 -7.38
N GLU A 433 -0.58 -12.40 -7.92
CA GLU A 433 0.36 -12.09 -9.01
C GLU A 433 -0.31 -12.07 -10.39
N THR A 434 -1.61 -12.27 -10.47
CA THR A 434 -2.38 -12.14 -11.71
C THR A 434 -2.25 -10.70 -12.24
N PRO A 435 -1.74 -10.48 -13.47
CA PRO A 435 -1.52 -9.15 -14.02
C PRO A 435 -2.81 -8.31 -14.04
N TYR A 436 -2.74 -7.08 -13.52
CA TYR A 436 -3.84 -6.13 -13.61
C TYR A 436 -3.85 -5.45 -14.99
N ILE A 437 -2.70 -4.94 -15.42
CA ILE A 437 -2.53 -4.35 -16.75
C ILE A 437 -2.25 -5.46 -17.74
N GLN A 438 -3.21 -5.72 -18.63
CA GLN A 438 -3.13 -6.79 -19.64
C GLN A 438 -2.64 -6.29 -21.01
N LYS A 439 -2.73 -4.97 -21.27
CA LYS A 439 -2.33 -4.38 -22.54
C LYS A 439 -0.85 -4.01 -22.50
N GLU A 440 -0.06 -4.57 -23.41
CA GLU A 440 1.32 -4.12 -23.61
C GLU A 440 1.34 -2.77 -24.33
N LEU A 441 2.04 -1.81 -23.71
CA LEU A 441 2.33 -0.51 -24.28
C LEU A 441 3.82 -0.42 -24.62
N PRO A 442 4.19 0.30 -25.69
CA PRO A 442 5.60 0.47 -26.04
C PRO A 442 6.32 1.20 -24.91
N ARG A 443 7.55 0.79 -24.58
CA ARG A 443 8.40 1.51 -23.60
C ARG A 443 9.13 2.65 -24.30
N ALA A 444 9.21 3.81 -23.64
CA ALA A 444 9.92 4.97 -24.15
C ALA A 444 11.43 4.67 -24.28
N VAL A 445 11.99 4.93 -25.46
CA VAL A 445 13.43 4.73 -25.75
C VAL A 445 14.21 6.05 -25.68
N ASP A 446 13.51 7.19 -25.81
CA ASP A 446 14.13 8.50 -25.96
C ASP A 446 14.55 9.11 -24.62
N LYS A 447 15.76 9.70 -24.60
CA LYS A 447 16.20 10.58 -23.52
C LYS A 447 15.53 11.94 -23.70
N VAL A 448 14.37 12.12 -23.09
CA VAL A 448 13.66 13.40 -23.07
C VAL A 448 14.14 14.23 -21.87
N GLU A 449 14.33 15.53 -22.08
CA GLU A 449 14.58 16.47 -20.99
C GLU A 449 13.32 16.69 -20.15
N GLU A 450 13.47 16.84 -18.84
CA GLU A 450 12.37 16.90 -17.87
C GLU A 450 11.33 18.00 -18.21
N LEU A 451 11.80 19.22 -18.50
CA LEU A 451 10.92 20.36 -18.83
C LEU A 451 10.20 20.16 -20.15
N GLN A 452 10.89 19.65 -21.18
CA GLN A 452 10.27 19.34 -22.47
C GLN A 452 9.16 18.28 -22.32
N TRP A 453 9.38 17.30 -21.43
CA TRP A 453 8.39 16.29 -21.09
C TRP A 453 7.16 16.90 -20.39
N LEU A 454 7.36 17.79 -19.40
CA LEU A 454 6.28 18.51 -18.73
C LEU A 454 5.50 19.44 -19.68
N ASP A 455 6.20 20.19 -20.53
CA ASP A 455 5.59 21.05 -21.55
C ASP A 455 4.78 20.24 -22.56
N GLY A 456 5.24 19.05 -22.93
CA GLY A 456 4.51 18.11 -23.77
C GLY A 456 3.19 17.66 -23.14
N ILE A 457 3.20 17.36 -21.84
CA ILE A 457 1.98 17.03 -21.06
C ILE A 457 1.04 18.24 -21.02
N SER A 458 1.57 19.43 -20.73
CA SER A 458 0.79 20.67 -20.66
C SER A 458 0.07 20.96 -21.98
N LYS A 459 0.79 20.90 -23.11
CA LYS A 459 0.22 21.08 -24.46
C LYS A 459 -0.86 20.03 -24.76
N SER A 460 -0.59 18.77 -24.46
CA SER A 460 -1.55 17.68 -24.69
C SER A 460 -2.83 17.82 -23.85
N CYS A 461 -2.71 18.30 -22.61
CA CYS A 461 -3.87 18.64 -21.76
C CYS A 461 -4.70 19.78 -22.39
N ILE A 462 -4.05 20.84 -22.87
CA ILE A 462 -4.71 21.96 -23.55
C ILE A 462 -5.43 21.48 -24.80
N ASP A 463 -4.81 20.64 -25.62
CA ASP A 463 -5.40 20.08 -26.84
C ASP A 463 -6.63 19.19 -26.54
N TYR A 464 -6.58 18.45 -25.43
CA TYR A 464 -7.72 17.69 -24.90
C TYR A 464 -8.85 18.60 -24.38
N GLY A 465 -8.54 19.85 -24.05
CA GLY A 465 -9.47 20.86 -23.57
C GLY A 465 -9.47 21.04 -22.04
N LEU A 466 -8.36 20.71 -21.38
CA LEU A 466 -8.11 20.98 -19.96
C LEU A 466 -6.87 21.84 -19.80
N ARG A 467 -7.02 23.02 -19.20
CA ARG A 467 -5.92 23.89 -18.87
C ARG A 467 -5.61 23.77 -17.38
N PHE A 468 -4.36 23.43 -17.07
CA PHE A 468 -3.83 23.49 -15.71
C PHE A 468 -2.75 24.57 -15.65
N PRO A 469 -2.70 25.39 -14.58
CA PRO A 469 -1.60 26.32 -14.37
C PRO A 469 -0.25 25.59 -14.35
N ARG A 470 0.77 26.16 -15.01
CA ARG A 470 2.13 25.59 -15.08
C ARG A 470 2.68 25.30 -13.68
N ARG A 471 2.48 26.23 -12.75
CA ARG A 471 2.90 26.09 -11.35
C ARG A 471 2.26 24.91 -10.63
N ILE A 472 0.99 24.59 -10.87
CA ILE A 472 0.34 23.38 -10.31
C ILE A 472 0.95 22.11 -10.90
N LEU A 473 1.20 22.09 -12.21
CA LEU A 473 1.80 20.94 -12.89
C LEU A 473 3.23 20.69 -12.37
N HIS A 474 4.03 21.75 -12.26
CA HIS A 474 5.38 21.70 -11.69
C HIS A 474 5.35 21.27 -10.22
N ALA A 475 4.42 21.81 -9.44
CA ALA A 475 4.27 21.46 -8.04
C ALA A 475 3.88 19.99 -7.85
N PHE A 476 2.95 19.49 -8.66
CA PHE A 476 2.53 18.08 -8.67
C PHE A 476 3.69 17.16 -9.06
N HIS A 477 4.40 17.47 -10.15
CA HIS A 477 5.57 16.71 -10.57
C HIS A 477 6.65 16.65 -9.47
N THR A 478 6.96 17.80 -8.85
CA THR A 478 7.96 17.89 -7.78
C THR A 478 7.53 17.13 -6.53
N ALA A 479 6.24 17.17 -6.18
CA ALA A 479 5.69 16.40 -5.06
C ALA A 479 5.87 14.89 -5.27
N LEU A 480 5.65 14.40 -6.50
CA LEU A 480 5.88 13.00 -6.85
C LEU A 480 7.38 12.63 -6.82
N LYS A 481 8.27 13.49 -7.34
CA LYS A 481 9.73 13.28 -7.28
C LYS A 481 10.25 13.23 -5.84
N THR A 482 9.63 13.98 -4.93
CA THR A 482 10.01 14.02 -3.50
C THR A 482 9.29 13.00 -2.63
N SER A 483 8.71 11.97 -3.24
CA SER A 483 7.99 10.88 -2.55
C SER A 483 8.80 10.14 -1.48
N GLU A 484 10.13 10.19 -1.51
CA GLU A 484 10.94 9.65 -0.42
C GLU A 484 10.72 10.39 0.90
N TRP A 485 10.62 11.72 0.87
CA TRP A 485 10.40 12.57 2.05
C TRP A 485 8.92 12.80 2.35
N SER A 486 8.10 12.79 1.31
CA SER A 486 6.65 12.95 1.42
C SER A 486 5.94 11.92 0.55
N PRO A 487 5.76 10.67 1.04
CA PRO A 487 5.25 9.57 0.24
C PRO A 487 3.86 9.77 -0.36
N MET A 488 3.06 10.71 0.15
CA MET A 488 1.69 10.96 -0.29
C MET A 488 1.53 12.37 -0.85
N THR A 489 1.06 12.49 -2.10
CA THR A 489 0.63 13.79 -2.65
C THR A 489 -0.89 13.88 -2.58
N VAL A 490 -1.42 14.88 -1.89
CA VAL A 490 -2.87 15.08 -1.72
C VAL A 490 -3.31 16.28 -2.55
N LEU A 491 -4.31 16.10 -3.39
CA LEU A 491 -4.93 17.14 -4.22
C LEU A 491 -6.25 17.56 -3.59
N ALA A 492 -6.29 18.76 -3.04
CA ALA A 492 -7.43 19.29 -2.30
C ALA A 492 -8.13 20.42 -3.06
N GLY A 493 -9.44 20.56 -2.88
CA GLY A 493 -10.21 21.66 -3.46
C GLY A 493 -11.68 21.32 -3.64
N VAL A 494 -12.45 22.25 -4.20
CA VAL A 494 -13.89 22.05 -4.45
C VAL A 494 -14.13 21.02 -5.58
N SER A 495 -15.30 20.43 -5.64
CA SER A 495 -15.65 19.49 -6.71
C SER A 495 -15.62 20.17 -8.08
N GLY A 496 -15.21 19.43 -9.12
CA GLY A 496 -15.16 19.92 -10.50
C GLY A 496 -13.93 20.75 -10.90
N THR A 497 -12.91 20.90 -10.03
CA THR A 497 -11.67 21.65 -10.36
C THR A 497 -10.59 20.84 -11.10
N GLY A 498 -10.89 19.59 -11.47
CA GLY A 498 -9.95 18.73 -12.21
C GLY A 498 -8.94 17.98 -11.33
N LYS A 499 -9.19 17.83 -10.01
CA LYS A 499 -8.32 17.11 -9.07
C LYS A 499 -8.00 15.68 -9.48
N SER A 500 -9.00 14.92 -9.93
CA SER A 500 -8.82 13.53 -10.39
C SER A 500 -8.35 13.47 -11.85
N GLU A 501 -8.62 14.51 -12.64
CA GLU A 501 -8.20 14.61 -14.05
C GLU A 501 -6.70 14.92 -14.19
N LEU A 502 -6.12 15.73 -13.30
CA LEU A 502 -4.69 16.06 -13.37
C LEU A 502 -3.81 14.80 -13.30
N PRO A 503 -3.89 13.93 -12.28
CA PRO A 503 -3.13 12.67 -12.23
C PRO A 503 -3.42 11.74 -13.41
N ARG A 504 -4.68 11.69 -13.87
CA ARG A 504 -5.10 10.85 -14.99
C ARG A 504 -4.42 11.26 -16.28
N LEU A 505 -4.51 12.56 -16.64
CA LEU A 505 -3.91 13.10 -17.85
C LEU A 505 -2.38 13.16 -17.77
N TYR A 506 -1.85 13.52 -16.60
CA TYR A 506 -0.41 13.49 -16.34
C TYR A 506 0.16 12.10 -16.59
N SER A 507 -0.52 11.04 -16.14
CA SER A 507 -0.08 9.67 -16.38
C SER A 507 -0.28 9.23 -17.82
N HIS A 508 -1.41 9.60 -18.44
CA HIS A 508 -1.74 9.23 -19.81
C HIS A 508 -0.75 9.82 -20.83
N PHE A 509 -0.50 11.13 -20.77
CA PHE A 509 0.42 11.82 -21.66
C PHE A 509 1.89 11.70 -21.22
N GLY A 510 2.13 11.44 -19.93
CA GLY A 510 3.46 11.20 -19.39
C GLY A 510 3.97 9.76 -19.55
N GLY A 511 3.11 8.82 -19.96
CA GLY A 511 3.48 7.42 -20.12
C GLY A 511 3.63 6.68 -18.79
N ILE A 512 2.93 7.08 -17.75
CA ILE A 512 2.97 6.42 -16.43
C ILE A 512 1.75 5.50 -16.33
N ASN A 513 1.94 4.28 -15.82
CA ASN A 513 0.81 3.38 -15.57
C ASN A 513 -0.10 4.01 -14.51
N PHE A 514 -1.42 3.99 -14.73
CA PHE A 514 -2.36 4.68 -13.85
C PHE A 514 -3.42 3.74 -13.30
N LEU A 515 -3.65 3.82 -11.99
CA LEU A 515 -4.77 3.15 -11.33
C LEU A 515 -5.50 4.14 -10.43
N SER A 516 -6.79 4.32 -10.71
CA SER A 516 -7.69 5.09 -9.83
C SER A 516 -8.43 4.14 -8.90
N LEU A 517 -8.36 4.40 -7.60
CA LEU A 517 -9.03 3.65 -6.54
C LEU A 517 -10.04 4.56 -5.86
N SER A 518 -11.31 4.18 -5.90
CA SER A 518 -12.37 4.88 -5.16
C SER A 518 -12.40 4.39 -3.72
N VAL A 519 -12.02 5.25 -2.77
CA VAL A 519 -12.02 4.91 -1.35
C VAL A 519 -13.45 4.76 -0.85
N GLN A 520 -13.72 3.69 -0.10
CA GLN A 520 -15.05 3.46 0.47
C GLN A 520 -15.12 3.95 1.92
N PRO A 521 -16.27 4.46 2.40
CA PRO A 521 -16.42 4.95 3.77
C PRO A 521 -16.17 3.88 4.86
N ASN A 522 -16.32 2.60 4.52
CA ASN A 522 -16.14 1.47 5.43
C ASN A 522 -14.69 0.95 5.48
N TRP A 523 -13.73 1.59 4.81
CA TRP A 523 -12.33 1.20 4.90
C TRP A 523 -11.75 1.51 6.28
N ASP A 524 -11.51 0.46 7.06
CA ASP A 524 -11.03 0.53 8.45
C ASP A 524 -9.69 -0.18 8.68
N SER A 525 -9.12 -0.77 7.63
CA SER A 525 -8.00 -1.70 7.70
C SER A 525 -7.26 -1.78 6.37
N GLN A 526 -6.01 -2.24 6.38
CA GLN A 526 -5.21 -2.44 5.16
C GLN A 526 -5.82 -3.51 4.25
N GLU A 527 -6.44 -4.53 4.83
CA GLU A 527 -7.15 -5.58 4.12
C GLU A 527 -8.32 -5.03 3.28
N SER A 528 -8.95 -3.93 3.70
CA SER A 528 -9.99 -3.25 2.90
C SER A 528 -9.47 -2.71 1.57
N MET A 529 -8.19 -2.31 1.53
CA MET A 529 -7.54 -1.77 0.34
C MET A 529 -6.89 -2.87 -0.50
N LEU A 530 -6.19 -3.82 0.12
CA LEU A 530 -5.42 -4.85 -0.59
C LEU A 530 -6.24 -6.09 -0.94
N GLY A 531 -7.32 -6.35 -0.20
CA GLY A 531 -8.07 -7.58 -0.26
C GLY A 531 -7.83 -8.48 0.95
N PHE A 532 -8.61 -9.55 1.02
CA PHE A 532 -8.60 -10.49 2.13
C PHE A 532 -8.68 -11.94 1.64
N PHE A 533 -8.33 -12.87 2.53
CA PHE A 533 -8.49 -14.29 2.26
C PHE A 533 -9.93 -14.72 2.56
N ASN A 534 -10.63 -15.26 1.56
CA ASN A 534 -11.94 -15.86 1.72
C ASN A 534 -11.79 -17.35 2.06
N SER A 535 -12.16 -17.72 3.28
CA SER A 535 -12.06 -19.09 3.79
C SER A 535 -13.06 -20.07 3.18
N ILE A 536 -14.18 -19.58 2.61
CA ILE A 536 -15.21 -20.42 1.99
C ILE A 536 -14.72 -20.92 0.64
N ASP A 537 -14.19 -20.01 -0.19
CA ASP A 537 -13.74 -20.32 -1.55
C ASP A 537 -12.26 -20.75 -1.61
N ASN A 538 -11.57 -20.80 -0.46
CA ASN A 538 -10.13 -21.03 -0.31
C ASN A 538 -9.27 -20.15 -1.25
N LYS A 539 -9.74 -18.94 -1.52
CA LYS A 539 -9.16 -18.01 -2.50
C LYS A 539 -8.76 -16.70 -1.84
N PHE A 540 -7.66 -16.11 -2.29
CA PHE A 540 -7.33 -14.75 -1.92
C PHE A 540 -8.04 -13.76 -2.86
N ASP A 541 -8.93 -12.94 -2.32
CA ASP A 541 -9.63 -11.92 -3.08
C ASP A 541 -8.77 -10.64 -3.19
N ALA A 542 -7.78 -10.69 -4.07
CA ALA A 542 -6.86 -9.59 -4.31
C ALA A 542 -7.56 -8.42 -5.02
N GLN A 543 -7.52 -7.24 -4.39
CA GLN A 543 -7.99 -5.99 -4.99
C GLN A 543 -7.08 -5.54 -6.15
N PRO A 544 -7.59 -4.73 -7.10
CA PRO A 544 -6.82 -4.22 -8.24
C PRO A 544 -5.47 -3.60 -7.86
N VAL A 545 -5.42 -2.87 -6.74
CA VAL A 545 -4.20 -2.24 -6.24
C VAL A 545 -3.14 -3.26 -5.85
N LEU A 546 -3.51 -4.34 -5.17
CA LEU A 546 -2.57 -5.37 -4.77
C LEU A 546 -1.97 -6.06 -6.00
N ARG A 547 -2.80 -6.35 -7.01
CA ARG A 547 -2.35 -6.95 -8.27
C ARG A 547 -1.41 -6.05 -9.03
N LEU A 548 -1.73 -4.75 -9.14
CA LEU A 548 -0.84 -3.78 -9.77
C LEU A 548 0.48 -3.63 -9.00
N LEU A 549 0.43 -3.57 -7.67
CA LEU A 549 1.64 -3.50 -6.85
C LEU A 549 2.50 -4.75 -7.04
N ALA A 550 1.91 -5.96 -7.05
CA ALA A 550 2.65 -7.19 -7.30
C ALA A 550 3.28 -7.18 -8.71
N GLN A 551 2.50 -6.80 -9.72
CA GLN A 551 2.94 -6.67 -11.11
C GLN A 551 4.09 -5.65 -11.26
N SER A 552 4.05 -4.54 -10.53
CA SER A 552 5.08 -3.50 -10.56
C SER A 552 6.40 -3.91 -9.93
N GLN A 553 6.47 -5.05 -9.23
CA GLN A 553 7.72 -5.58 -8.67
C GLN A 553 8.31 -6.73 -9.48
N LYS A 554 7.65 -7.14 -10.58
CA LYS A 554 8.11 -8.25 -11.43
C LYS A 554 8.83 -7.70 -12.65
N ALA A 555 10.04 -8.22 -12.89
CA ALA A 555 10.75 -8.03 -14.14
C ALA A 555 9.96 -8.65 -15.30
N GLN A 556 10.07 -8.05 -16.49
CA GLN A 556 9.60 -8.68 -17.71
C GLN A 556 10.53 -9.85 -18.06
N ALA A 557 10.00 -11.07 -18.04
CA ALA A 557 10.71 -12.31 -18.36
C ALA A 557 9.77 -13.28 -19.09
N GLU A 558 10.30 -14.37 -19.67
CA GLU A 558 9.49 -15.36 -20.41
C GLU A 558 8.33 -15.94 -19.58
N GLY A 559 8.51 -16.10 -18.26
CA GLY A 559 7.46 -16.55 -17.34
C GLY A 559 6.49 -15.46 -16.85
N TYR A 560 6.79 -14.19 -17.09
CA TYR A 560 5.96 -13.04 -16.70
C TYR A 560 6.16 -11.86 -17.67
N PRO A 561 5.58 -11.92 -18.89
CA PRO A 561 5.84 -10.96 -19.96
C PRO A 561 5.29 -9.56 -19.66
N LEU A 562 4.29 -9.45 -18.78
CA LEU A 562 3.63 -8.21 -18.38
C LEU A 562 4.27 -7.55 -17.14
N GLY A 563 5.55 -7.83 -16.86
CA GLY A 563 6.28 -7.23 -15.74
C GLY A 563 6.48 -5.72 -15.91
N LEU A 564 6.29 -4.97 -14.81
CA LEU A 564 6.32 -3.50 -14.79
C LEU A 564 7.42 -2.92 -13.88
N GLU A 565 8.42 -3.73 -13.47
CA GLU A 565 9.51 -3.27 -12.59
C GLU A 565 10.32 -2.11 -13.16
N ASP A 566 10.49 -2.06 -14.48
CA ASP A 566 11.32 -1.09 -15.18
C ASP A 566 10.58 0.20 -15.57
N VAL A 567 9.29 0.32 -15.28
CA VAL A 567 8.43 1.46 -15.65
C VAL A 567 7.74 2.08 -14.45
N MET A 568 7.39 3.37 -14.56
CA MET A 568 6.70 4.09 -13.49
C MET A 568 5.20 3.79 -13.44
N SER A 569 4.65 3.75 -12.23
CA SER A 569 3.23 3.57 -11.95
C SER A 569 2.75 4.61 -10.93
N LEU A 570 1.55 5.16 -11.13
CA LEU A 570 0.88 6.11 -10.26
C LEU A 570 -0.46 5.54 -9.80
N ILE A 571 -0.65 5.47 -8.49
CA ILE A 571 -1.90 5.08 -7.86
C ILE A 571 -2.57 6.33 -7.31
N LEU A 572 -3.80 6.58 -7.74
CA LEU A 572 -4.66 7.66 -7.24
C LEU A 572 -5.72 7.09 -6.30
N MET A 573 -5.73 7.53 -5.04
CA MET A 573 -6.83 7.29 -4.11
C MET A 573 -7.84 8.43 -4.21
N ASP A 574 -8.90 8.19 -4.96
CA ASP A 574 -9.97 9.17 -5.16
C ASP A 574 -10.85 9.25 -3.90
N GLU A 575 -11.13 10.49 -3.48
CA GLU A 575 -11.86 10.84 -2.26
C GLU A 575 -11.29 10.14 -1.01
N MET A 576 -9.97 10.20 -0.85
CA MET A 576 -9.23 9.50 0.19
C MET A 576 -9.72 9.80 1.62
N ASN A 577 -10.34 10.96 1.82
CA ASN A 577 -10.83 11.40 3.12
C ASN A 577 -12.28 11.01 3.42
N LEU A 578 -12.91 10.13 2.62
CA LEU A 578 -14.15 9.47 3.01
C LEU A 578 -13.96 8.54 4.21
N ALA A 579 -12.80 7.89 4.29
CA ALA A 579 -12.38 7.07 5.41
C ALA A 579 -11.21 7.71 6.17
N HIS A 580 -10.92 7.21 7.37
CA HIS A 580 -9.73 7.62 8.11
C HIS A 580 -8.49 7.02 7.44
N VAL A 581 -7.77 7.85 6.68
CA VAL A 581 -6.56 7.47 5.92
C VAL A 581 -5.52 6.73 6.76
N GLU A 582 -5.41 7.10 8.04
CA GLU A 582 -4.49 6.48 8.99
C GLU A 582 -4.87 5.04 9.39
N LEU A 583 -6.08 4.55 9.10
CA LEU A 583 -6.45 3.17 9.38
C LEU A 583 -5.98 2.22 8.27
N TYR A 584 -6.27 2.55 7.01
CA TYR A 584 -5.97 1.66 5.89
C TYR A 584 -4.58 1.91 5.26
N PHE A 585 -3.99 3.10 5.44
CA PHE A 585 -2.71 3.49 4.80
C PHE A 585 -1.55 3.69 5.77
N ALA A 586 -1.73 3.46 7.08
CA ALA A 586 -0.66 3.69 8.07
C ALA A 586 0.57 2.81 7.87
N GLU A 587 0.38 1.52 7.54
CA GLU A 587 1.52 0.62 7.34
C GLU A 587 2.35 1.04 6.12
N PHE A 588 1.69 1.47 5.03
CA PHE A 588 2.37 2.06 3.87
C PHE A 588 3.21 3.28 4.26
N LEU A 589 2.63 4.22 5.00
CA LEU A 589 3.36 5.41 5.47
C LEU A 589 4.61 5.06 6.29
N SER A 590 4.50 4.04 7.16
CA SER A 590 5.61 3.55 7.98
C SER A 590 6.69 2.86 7.13
N LYS A 591 6.30 1.95 6.24
CA LYS A 591 7.24 1.21 5.39
C LYS A 591 7.90 2.12 4.35
N LEU A 592 7.17 3.07 3.75
CA LEU A 592 7.74 4.06 2.83
C LEU A 592 8.74 5.00 3.54
N GLU A 593 8.60 5.22 4.85
CA GLU A 593 9.62 5.91 5.65
C GLU A 593 10.86 5.05 5.88
N LEU A 594 10.71 3.77 6.16
CA LEU A 594 11.83 2.83 6.31
C LEU A 594 12.62 2.63 5.01
N ARG A 595 12.03 3.00 3.87
CA ARG A 595 12.70 3.01 2.56
C ARG A 595 13.76 4.10 2.47
N ARG A 596 13.68 5.16 3.30
CA ARG A 596 14.67 6.24 3.36
C ARG A 596 16.01 5.70 3.80
N GLY A 597 17.07 6.11 3.09
CA GLY A 597 18.44 5.70 3.39
C GLY A 597 18.82 4.28 2.97
N ARG A 598 17.86 3.45 2.48
CA ARG A 598 18.19 2.15 1.89
C ARG A 598 18.68 2.30 0.45
N LYS A 599 19.71 1.52 0.09
CA LYS A 599 20.38 1.60 -1.21
C LYS A 599 19.78 0.62 -2.22
N GLY A 600 19.76 1.05 -3.49
CA GLY A 600 19.39 0.20 -4.63
C GLY A 600 18.00 -0.41 -4.50
N ASN A 601 17.95 -1.75 -4.60
CA ASN A 601 16.73 -2.56 -4.54
C ASN A 601 16.39 -3.09 -3.14
N GLU A 602 17.12 -2.69 -2.10
CA GLU A 602 16.78 -3.03 -0.71
C GLU A 602 15.57 -2.20 -0.26
N VAL A 603 14.37 -2.63 -0.66
CA VAL A 603 13.11 -1.97 -0.28
C VAL A 603 12.42 -2.74 0.84
N PRO A 604 11.70 -2.04 1.74
CA PRO A 604 10.88 -2.70 2.73
C PRO A 604 9.70 -3.42 2.06
N SER A 605 9.26 -4.50 2.69
CA SER A 605 8.08 -5.26 2.26
C SER A 605 6.89 -5.03 3.18
N LEU A 606 5.72 -5.03 2.56
CA LEU A 606 4.42 -4.99 3.19
C LEU A 606 3.89 -6.42 3.36
N GLU A 607 3.41 -6.75 4.55
CA GLU A 607 2.99 -8.11 4.89
C GLU A 607 1.51 -8.32 4.52
N VAL A 608 1.25 -9.14 3.51
CA VAL A 608 -0.12 -9.49 3.08
C VAL A 608 -0.51 -10.84 3.65
N LYS A 609 -1.51 -10.86 4.55
CA LYS A 609 -1.95 -12.07 5.25
C LYS A 609 -2.73 -12.99 4.32
N LEU A 610 -2.17 -14.17 4.01
CA LEU A 610 -2.81 -15.14 3.11
C LEU A 610 -3.81 -16.08 3.81
N GLY A 611 -3.95 -16.01 5.14
CA GLY A 611 -4.81 -16.88 5.95
C GLY A 611 -4.12 -17.37 7.23
N ALA A 612 -4.90 -17.95 8.15
CA ALA A 612 -4.37 -18.41 9.43
C ALA A 612 -3.36 -19.57 9.26
N GLY A 613 -2.20 -19.46 9.91
CA GLY A 613 -1.16 -20.50 9.88
C GLY A 613 -0.37 -20.62 8.57
N ILE A 614 -0.56 -19.70 7.63
CA ILE A 614 0.18 -19.62 6.37
C ILE A 614 1.09 -18.38 6.40
N GLN A 615 2.33 -18.54 5.95
CA GLN A 615 3.29 -17.44 5.87
C GLN A 615 2.75 -16.36 4.93
N HIS A 616 2.80 -15.11 5.38
CA HIS A 616 2.37 -13.94 4.62
C HIS A 616 3.10 -13.82 3.27
N TYR A 617 2.48 -13.08 2.36
CA TYR A 617 3.09 -12.64 1.12
C TYR A 617 3.77 -11.28 1.36
N ASP A 618 5.09 -11.25 1.21
CA ASP A 618 5.89 -10.05 1.38
C ASP A 618 5.94 -9.27 0.07
N LEU A 619 5.16 -8.19 0.00
CA LEU A 619 5.10 -7.32 -1.17
C LEU A 619 6.17 -6.22 -1.06
N PRO A 620 7.23 -6.22 -1.89
CA PRO A 620 8.25 -5.18 -1.83
C PRO A 620 7.71 -3.82 -2.32
N LEU A 621 8.06 -2.73 -1.64
CA LEU A 621 7.62 -1.38 -2.00
C LEU A 621 8.67 -0.64 -2.86
N GLY A 622 8.76 -1.04 -4.13
CA GLY A 622 9.65 -0.46 -5.13
C GLY A 622 9.53 1.06 -5.31
N ARG A 623 10.61 1.70 -5.80
CA ARG A 623 10.67 3.16 -6.07
C ARG A 623 10.00 3.56 -7.40
N ASN A 624 9.32 2.63 -8.06
CA ASN A 624 8.58 2.85 -9.31
C ASN A 624 7.09 3.09 -9.10
N VAL A 625 6.59 2.99 -7.86
CA VAL A 625 5.19 3.26 -7.53
C VAL A 625 5.07 4.60 -6.79
N LEU A 626 4.26 5.48 -7.34
CA LEU A 626 3.95 6.80 -6.83
C LEU A 626 2.51 6.82 -6.29
N TRP A 627 2.29 7.63 -5.24
CA TRP A 627 0.99 7.72 -4.57
C TRP A 627 0.44 9.14 -4.60
N ALA A 628 -0.77 9.26 -5.12
CA ALA A 628 -1.57 10.48 -5.05
C ALA A 628 -2.94 10.17 -4.42
N GLY A 629 -3.56 11.18 -3.82
CA GLY A 629 -4.95 11.08 -3.35
C GLY A 629 -5.70 12.38 -3.60
N THR A 630 -7.01 12.30 -3.82
CA THR A 630 -7.86 13.49 -3.92
C THR A 630 -8.65 13.67 -2.63
N MET A 631 -8.82 14.92 -2.23
CA MET A 631 -9.52 15.30 -1.02
C MET A 631 -10.57 16.35 -1.35
N ASN A 632 -11.82 16.10 -0.96
CA ASN A 632 -12.84 17.14 -0.97
C ASN A 632 -12.79 17.91 0.35
N GLN A 633 -13.14 19.20 0.30
CA GLN A 633 -13.16 20.08 1.47
C GLN A 633 -14.57 20.23 2.06
N ASP A 634 -15.46 19.28 1.78
CA ASP A 634 -16.88 19.34 2.15
C ASP A 634 -17.13 18.77 3.56
N GLU A 635 -18.20 19.20 4.23
CA GLU A 635 -18.57 18.82 5.62
C GLU A 635 -18.73 17.31 5.83
N THR A 636 -19.05 16.57 4.76
CA THR A 636 -19.25 15.12 4.77
C THR A 636 -17.96 14.32 4.84
N THR A 637 -16.80 14.99 4.83
CA THR A 637 -15.49 14.34 4.72
C THR A 637 -14.65 14.47 5.99
N LYS A 638 -13.79 13.46 6.23
CA LYS A 638 -12.92 13.45 7.40
C LYS A 638 -11.74 14.40 7.20
N SER A 639 -11.27 14.99 8.29
CA SER A 639 -10.07 15.80 8.28
C SER A 639 -8.81 14.91 8.29
N LEU A 640 -7.78 15.27 7.53
CA LEU A 640 -6.48 14.62 7.63
C LEU A 640 -5.84 14.89 8.99
N SER A 641 -5.25 13.85 9.59
CA SER A 641 -4.50 13.99 10.84
C SER A 641 -3.11 14.58 10.58
N ASP A 642 -2.53 15.20 11.61
CA ASP A 642 -1.16 15.75 11.55
C ASP A 642 -0.13 14.68 11.14
N LYS A 643 -0.38 13.42 11.50
CA LYS A 643 0.46 12.28 11.09
C LYS A 643 0.48 12.07 9.58
N VAL A 644 -0.62 12.32 8.88
CA VAL A 644 -0.71 12.20 7.42
C VAL A 644 -0.16 13.47 6.77
N LEU A 645 -0.50 14.66 7.31
CA LEU A 645 -0.02 15.95 6.82
C LEU A 645 1.52 16.08 6.90
N ASP A 646 2.15 15.57 7.96
CA ASP A 646 3.61 15.55 8.09
C ASP A 646 4.31 14.72 7.01
N ARG A 647 3.61 13.68 6.54
CA ARG A 647 4.10 12.69 5.59
C ARG A 647 3.65 12.95 4.16
N GLY A 648 2.79 13.93 3.96
CA GLY A 648 2.25 14.27 2.65
C GLY A 648 2.55 15.70 2.22
N ILE A 649 2.19 16.01 0.99
CA ILE A 649 2.19 17.34 0.40
C ILE A 649 0.76 17.63 -0.02
N VAL A 650 0.16 18.72 0.45
CA VAL A 650 -1.23 19.08 0.11
C VAL A 650 -1.22 20.21 -0.92
N ILE A 651 -1.65 19.91 -2.14
CA ILE A 651 -1.78 20.88 -3.22
C ILE A 651 -3.24 21.32 -3.31
N ASN A 652 -3.51 22.59 -3.02
CA ASN A 652 -4.85 23.16 -3.12
C ASN A 652 -5.11 23.68 -4.53
N PHE A 653 -6.20 23.24 -5.15
CA PHE A 653 -6.65 23.73 -6.44
C PHE A 653 -7.41 25.05 -6.26
N PRO A 654 -7.10 26.07 -7.07
CA PRO A 654 -7.84 27.33 -7.05
C PRO A 654 -9.29 27.09 -7.45
N ARG A 655 -10.19 27.88 -6.85
CA ARG A 655 -11.57 27.94 -7.31
C ARG A 655 -11.59 28.63 -8.69
N PRO A 656 -12.20 28.03 -9.72
CA PRO A 656 -12.25 28.61 -11.05
C PRO A 656 -13.03 29.92 -11.00
N THR A 657 -12.43 30.99 -11.49
CA THR A 657 -13.07 32.31 -11.65
C THR A 657 -13.86 32.38 -12.95
N THR A 658 -13.35 31.72 -13.99
CA THR A 658 -13.97 31.58 -15.30
C THR A 658 -14.40 30.14 -15.53
N LEU A 659 -15.62 29.95 -16.02
CA LEU A 659 -16.15 28.64 -16.37
C LEU A 659 -15.98 28.42 -17.88
N GLU A 660 -14.95 27.65 -18.25
CA GLU A 660 -14.67 27.34 -19.65
C GLU A 660 -15.66 26.30 -20.21
N ARG A 661 -16.23 26.60 -21.38
CA ARG A 661 -17.15 25.69 -22.07
C ARG A 661 -16.38 24.77 -23.02
N ARG A 662 -16.48 23.45 -22.82
CA ARG A 662 -16.12 22.47 -23.87
C ARG A 662 -17.25 22.31 -24.87
N ARG A 663 -16.99 22.60 -26.14
CA ARG A 663 -17.98 22.52 -27.23
C ARG A 663 -18.17 21.10 -27.76
N GLN A 664 -17.14 20.26 -27.65
CA GLN A 664 -17.15 18.87 -28.11
C GLN A 664 -16.41 17.99 -27.10
N LEU A 665 -16.91 16.79 -26.88
CA LEU A 665 -16.22 15.76 -26.11
C LEU A 665 -15.22 15.06 -27.03
N LYS A 666 -13.94 15.40 -26.92
CA LYS A 666 -12.88 14.70 -27.63
C LYS A 666 -12.58 13.37 -26.92
N PRO A 667 -12.49 12.24 -27.63
CA PRO A 667 -11.95 11.02 -27.03
C PRO A 667 -10.50 11.26 -26.62
N LEU A 668 -10.07 10.61 -25.55
CA LEU A 668 -8.67 10.64 -25.14
C LEU A 668 -7.85 9.89 -26.22
N GLY A 669 -6.78 10.51 -26.72
CA GLY A 669 -5.92 9.91 -27.73
C GLY A 669 -5.14 8.70 -27.20
N ASP A 670 -4.24 8.17 -28.02
CA ASP A 670 -3.37 7.07 -27.60
C ASP A 670 -2.50 7.48 -26.40
N GLN A 671 -2.24 6.52 -25.50
CA GLN A 671 -1.38 6.73 -24.35
C GLN A 671 0.08 6.88 -24.80
N ALA A 672 0.81 7.77 -24.14
CA ALA A 672 2.23 7.92 -24.42
C ALA A 672 3.02 6.63 -24.06
N PRO A 673 4.17 6.38 -24.72
CA PRO A 673 5.02 5.24 -24.40
C PRO A 673 5.42 5.21 -22.91
N LEU A 674 5.52 4.02 -22.33
CA LEU A 674 5.76 3.83 -20.91
C LEU A 674 7.08 4.45 -20.46
N LEU A 675 7.02 5.32 -19.46
CA LEU A 675 8.13 6.02 -18.87
C LEU A 675 8.99 5.05 -18.05
N SER A 676 10.25 4.91 -18.45
CA SER A 676 11.18 4.05 -17.72
C SER A 676 11.54 4.63 -16.35
N ARG A 677 11.68 3.74 -15.37
CA ARG A 677 12.15 4.05 -14.01
C ARG A 677 13.51 4.73 -14.04
N LYS A 678 14.41 4.30 -14.93
CA LYS A 678 15.76 4.87 -15.08
C LYS A 678 15.71 6.33 -15.53
N LEU A 679 14.79 6.68 -16.43
CA LEU A 679 14.62 8.06 -16.90
C LEU A 679 14.08 8.94 -15.77
N TRP A 680 13.05 8.48 -15.03
CA TRP A 680 12.53 9.19 -13.86
C TRP A 680 13.60 9.42 -12.79
N GLU A 681 14.39 8.39 -12.47
CA GLU A 681 15.50 8.49 -11.51
C GLU A 681 16.62 9.45 -11.97
N SER A 682 16.73 9.75 -13.27
CA SER A 682 17.72 10.70 -13.80
C SER A 682 17.34 12.17 -13.58
N TRP A 683 16.04 12.46 -13.47
CA TRP A 683 15.49 13.79 -13.14
C TRP A 683 15.47 14.05 -11.63
N TRP A 684 15.75 12.99 -10.85
CA TRP A 684 15.64 13.02 -9.41
C TRP A 684 16.99 13.37 -8.75
N CYS A 685 17.03 14.52 -8.06
CA CYS A 685 18.22 14.97 -7.34
C CYS A 685 18.23 14.40 -5.91
N ARG A 686 19.22 13.55 -5.60
CA ARG A 686 19.34 12.87 -4.30
C ARG A 686 19.98 13.73 -3.21
N GLU A 687 20.67 14.80 -3.58
CA GLU A 687 21.43 15.66 -2.69
C GLU A 687 21.05 17.12 -2.89
N SER A 688 20.95 17.87 -1.79
CA SER A 688 20.81 19.33 -1.83
C SER A 688 22.17 19.91 -2.24
N LYS A 689 22.23 20.60 -3.38
CA LYS A 689 23.46 21.24 -3.89
C LYS A 689 23.57 22.72 -3.53
N PHE A 690 22.66 23.22 -2.71
CA PHE A 690 22.66 24.63 -2.34
C PHE A 690 23.78 24.95 -1.35
N ASN A 691 24.32 26.16 -1.44
CA ASN A 691 25.26 26.67 -0.45
C ASN A 691 24.52 27.14 0.81
N ASP A 692 25.21 27.16 1.95
CA ASP A 692 24.64 27.64 3.22
C ASP A 692 24.05 29.04 3.08
N ASP A 693 24.73 29.95 2.38
CA ASP A 693 24.25 31.33 2.14
C ASP A 693 22.95 31.39 1.33
N GLN A 694 22.71 30.41 0.44
CA GLN A 694 21.49 30.35 -0.37
C GLN A 694 20.30 29.81 0.44
N ILE A 695 20.56 28.89 1.37
CA ILE A 695 19.53 28.26 2.19
C ILE A 695 19.20 29.09 3.44
N LEU A 696 20.18 29.75 4.04
CA LEU A 696 20.06 30.41 5.35
C LEU A 696 18.86 31.38 5.44
N PRO A 697 18.53 32.19 4.42
CA PRO A 697 17.34 33.06 4.45
C PRO A 697 16.03 32.27 4.60
N PHE A 698 15.86 31.19 3.83
CA PHE A 698 14.67 30.34 3.87
C PHE A 698 14.60 29.52 5.16
N LYS A 699 15.75 29.09 5.68
CA LYS A 699 15.82 28.37 6.95
C LYS A 699 15.46 29.26 8.13
N GLY A 700 16.06 30.45 8.20
CA GLY A 700 15.73 31.46 9.21
C GLY A 700 14.25 31.80 9.19
N PHE A 701 13.66 31.94 7.99
CA PHE A 701 12.23 32.17 7.83
C PHE A 701 11.36 31.08 8.52
N ILE A 702 11.69 29.80 8.30
CA ILE A 702 10.97 28.68 8.92
C ILE A 702 11.18 28.64 10.44
N GLU A 703 12.41 28.94 10.91
CA GLU A 703 12.74 28.96 12.35
C GLU A 703 12.00 30.09 13.10
N ASP A 704 11.86 31.26 12.48
CA ASP A 704 11.09 32.39 13.03
C ASP A 704 9.60 32.09 13.10
N MET A 705 9.05 31.47 12.05
CA MET A 705 7.66 30.98 12.07
C MET A 705 7.47 29.89 13.14
N ASN A 706 8.42 28.98 13.29
CA ASN A 706 8.38 27.93 14.31
C ASN A 706 8.39 28.54 15.73
N THR A 707 9.17 29.60 15.95
CA THR A 707 9.17 30.37 17.20
C THR A 707 7.80 30.98 17.49
N SER A 708 7.13 31.50 16.46
CA SER A 708 5.77 32.03 16.59
C SER A 708 4.75 30.91 16.88
N LEU A 709 4.88 29.75 16.24
CA LEU A 709 4.01 28.59 16.44
C LEU A 709 4.11 27.97 17.84
N SER A 710 5.30 28.01 18.43
CA SER A 710 5.55 27.46 19.76
C SER A 710 4.63 28.06 20.84
N LYS A 711 4.22 29.33 20.66
CA LYS A 711 3.32 30.05 21.57
C LYS A 711 1.90 29.51 21.61
N VAL A 712 1.48 28.78 20.57
CA VAL A 712 0.16 28.14 20.46
C VAL A 712 0.29 26.61 20.68
N GLY A 713 1.45 26.15 21.20
CA GLY A 713 1.70 24.73 21.45
C GLY A 713 1.89 23.90 20.17
N ARG A 714 2.25 24.54 19.04
CA ARG A 714 2.54 23.84 17.77
C ARG A 714 4.01 23.99 17.42
N ALA A 715 4.54 23.02 16.68
CA ALA A 715 5.94 23.04 16.25
C ALA A 715 6.11 22.45 14.85
N LEU A 716 7.09 22.99 14.13
CA LEU A 716 7.64 22.44 12.90
C LEU A 716 8.89 21.62 13.27
N GLY A 717 8.83 20.30 13.08
CA GLY A 717 9.99 19.44 13.29
C GLY A 717 10.99 19.50 12.14
N HIS A 718 12.22 19.02 12.38
CA HIS A 718 13.30 18.96 11.38
C HIS A 718 12.89 18.29 10.06
N ARG A 719 12.01 17.29 10.14
CA ARG A 719 11.47 16.60 8.97
C ARG A 719 10.77 17.53 7.98
N VAL A 720 10.05 18.53 8.49
CA VAL A 720 9.35 19.51 7.65
C VAL A 720 10.40 20.28 6.86
N TRP A 721 11.39 20.84 7.55
CA TRP A 721 12.51 21.56 6.92
C TRP A 721 13.22 20.72 5.86
N GLN A 722 13.62 19.49 6.18
CA GLN A 722 14.29 18.58 5.25
C GLN A 722 13.45 18.32 4.00
N SER A 723 12.13 18.18 4.17
CA SER A 723 11.22 18.04 3.03
C SER A 723 11.13 19.31 2.19
N ILE A 724 11.17 20.50 2.80
CA ILE A 724 11.12 21.78 2.09
C ILE A 724 12.38 21.96 1.26
N GLU A 725 13.55 21.80 1.89
CA GLU A 725 14.85 21.92 1.22
C GLU A 725 14.97 20.92 0.05
N TYR A 726 14.53 19.68 0.29
CA TYR A 726 14.57 18.63 -0.73
C TYR A 726 13.58 18.86 -1.88
N TYR A 727 12.45 19.52 -1.61
CA TYR A 727 11.51 19.94 -2.63
C TYR A 727 12.08 21.06 -3.50
N MET A 728 12.68 22.08 -2.87
CA MET A 728 13.34 23.17 -3.59
C MET A 728 14.44 22.66 -4.51
N SER A 729 15.25 21.68 -4.06
CA SER A 729 16.33 21.11 -4.87
C SER A 729 15.85 20.23 -6.02
N ASN A 730 14.60 19.78 -5.99
CA ASN A 730 14.00 18.96 -7.04
C ASN A 730 13.00 19.73 -7.91
N TYR A 731 12.83 21.03 -7.70
CA TYR A 731 11.93 21.83 -8.50
C TYR A 731 12.48 22.00 -9.95
N PRO A 732 11.67 21.78 -11.01
CA PRO A 732 12.14 21.78 -12.39
C PRO A 732 12.90 23.06 -12.79
N ASP A 733 12.32 24.22 -12.49
CA ASP A 733 12.90 25.52 -12.88
C ASP A 733 14.19 25.84 -12.08
N VAL A 734 14.32 25.31 -10.85
CA VAL A 734 15.55 25.44 -10.03
C VAL A 734 16.67 24.58 -10.63
N LEU A 735 16.36 23.34 -11.02
CA LEU A 735 17.34 22.44 -11.64
C LEU A 735 17.82 22.99 -12.99
N GLU A 736 16.94 23.61 -13.78
CA GLU A 736 17.31 24.28 -15.02
C GLU A 736 18.20 25.51 -14.77
N ALA A 737 17.82 26.39 -13.83
CA ALA A 737 18.63 27.55 -13.48
C ALA A 737 20.03 27.16 -12.98
N GLN A 738 20.13 26.07 -12.20
CA GLN A 738 21.41 25.50 -11.77
C GLN A 738 22.24 24.93 -12.94
N ARG A 739 21.61 24.29 -13.93
CA ARG A 739 22.32 23.80 -15.12
C ARG A 739 22.84 24.95 -15.99
N ASN A 740 22.08 26.03 -16.07
CA ASN A 740 22.41 27.21 -16.87
C ASN A 740 23.33 28.21 -16.14
N ASN A 741 23.63 27.98 -14.84
CA ASN A 741 24.39 28.88 -13.96
C ASN A 741 23.83 30.31 -13.94
N ASP A 742 22.50 30.47 -13.92
CA ASP A 742 21.83 31.76 -13.82
C ASP A 742 21.39 32.04 -12.38
N ASP A 743 22.18 32.84 -11.67
CA ASP A 743 21.93 33.18 -10.26
C ASP A 743 20.63 33.96 -10.04
N ALA A 744 20.25 34.84 -10.97
CA ALA A 744 19.05 35.67 -10.82
C ALA A 744 17.78 34.82 -10.98
N SER A 745 17.75 33.97 -12.01
CA SER A 745 16.66 33.01 -12.21
C SER A 745 16.61 31.95 -11.11
N LEU A 746 17.77 31.55 -10.57
CA LEU A 746 17.85 30.61 -9.45
C LEU A 746 17.17 31.16 -8.20
N VAL A 747 17.47 32.39 -7.79
CA VAL A 747 16.86 33.02 -6.60
C VAL A 747 15.34 33.13 -6.77
N LYS A 748 14.87 33.52 -7.96
CA LYS A 748 13.43 33.63 -8.26
C LYS A 748 12.76 32.24 -8.20
N ALA A 749 13.33 31.23 -8.84
CA ALA A 749 12.80 29.87 -8.84
C ALA A 749 12.80 29.25 -7.43
N MET A 750 13.84 29.50 -6.62
CA MET A 750 13.90 29.07 -5.22
C MET A 750 12.80 29.74 -4.38
N LYS A 751 12.54 31.04 -4.58
CA LYS A 751 11.46 31.75 -3.89
C LYS A 751 10.09 31.15 -4.22
N VAL A 752 9.82 30.85 -5.48
CA VAL A 752 8.56 30.18 -5.92
C VAL A 752 8.43 28.78 -5.33
N ALA A 753 9.49 27.97 -5.39
CA ALA A 753 9.47 26.60 -4.84
C ALA A 753 9.32 26.59 -3.31
N PHE A 754 9.91 27.57 -2.61
CA PHE A 754 9.73 27.75 -1.18
C PHE A 754 8.31 28.16 -0.82
N GLU A 755 7.73 29.12 -1.55
CA GLU A 755 6.35 29.55 -1.38
C GLU A 755 5.35 28.39 -1.58
N ASP A 756 5.58 27.54 -2.60
CA ASP A 756 4.80 26.32 -2.82
C ASP A 756 4.85 25.40 -1.58
N GLN A 757 6.03 25.21 -0.99
CA GLN A 757 6.19 24.40 0.22
C GLN A 757 5.58 25.04 1.48
N LEU A 758 5.63 26.37 1.60
CA LEU A 758 4.92 27.07 2.68
C LEU A 758 3.43 26.73 2.64
N VAL A 759 2.81 26.84 1.46
CA VAL A 759 1.38 26.53 1.28
C VAL A 759 1.09 25.04 1.43
N GLN A 760 1.96 24.17 0.92
CA GLN A 760 1.69 22.73 0.88
C GLN A 760 1.97 21.99 2.20
N LYS A 761 2.89 22.51 3.04
CA LYS A 761 3.33 21.85 4.27
C LYS A 761 3.17 22.68 5.53
N VAL A 762 3.40 23.99 5.48
CA VAL A 762 3.38 24.83 6.68
C VAL A 762 1.97 25.34 6.98
N MET A 763 1.28 25.90 5.99
CA MET A 763 -0.07 26.45 6.17
C MET A 763 -1.11 25.42 6.66
N PRO A 764 -1.13 24.15 6.21
CA PRO A 764 -2.04 23.14 6.73
C PRO A 764 -1.86 22.88 8.23
N LYS A 765 -0.65 23.10 8.76
CA LYS A 765 -0.34 22.95 10.20
C LYS A 765 -0.81 24.11 11.06
N LEU A 766 -1.24 25.22 10.45
CA LEU A 766 -1.89 26.32 11.17
C LEU A 766 -3.38 26.03 11.40
N ARG A 767 -3.93 24.97 10.79
CA ARG A 767 -5.35 24.65 10.85
C ARG A 767 -5.87 24.46 12.27
N GLY A 768 -6.92 25.17 12.66
CA GLY A 768 -7.52 25.06 14.00
C GLY A 768 -6.91 25.98 15.05
N ILE A 769 -5.93 26.83 14.70
CA ILE A 769 -5.50 27.93 15.56
C ILE A 769 -6.63 28.94 15.66
N GLU A 770 -6.96 29.40 16.88
CA GLU A 770 -8.00 30.42 17.07
C GLU A 770 -7.61 31.74 16.41
N THR A 771 -8.52 32.31 15.61
CA THR A 771 -8.32 33.60 14.92
C THR A 771 -8.73 34.78 15.79
N ARG A 772 -8.83 34.58 17.11
CA ARG A 772 -9.18 35.58 18.12
C ARG A 772 -8.26 35.46 19.33
N GLY A 773 -8.18 36.52 20.14
CA GLY A 773 -7.42 36.52 21.39
C GLY A 773 -5.90 36.47 21.19
N LYS A 774 -5.19 35.95 22.20
CA LYS A 774 -3.72 35.93 22.24
C LYS A 774 -3.12 35.09 21.11
N SER A 775 -3.76 33.99 20.73
CA SER A 775 -3.33 33.10 19.64
C SER A 775 -3.18 33.83 18.30
N LYS A 776 -4.05 34.81 18.01
CA LYS A 776 -3.93 35.66 16.82
C LYS A 776 -2.73 36.59 16.90
N SER A 777 -2.63 37.40 17.96
CA SER A 777 -1.59 38.42 18.10
C SER A 777 -0.19 37.84 18.25
N ASP A 778 -0.07 36.72 18.97
CA ASP A 778 1.22 36.13 19.29
C ASP A 778 1.79 35.26 18.16
N CYS A 779 0.93 34.71 17.29
CA CYS A 779 1.30 33.76 16.25
C CYS A 779 0.87 34.23 14.85
N LEU A 780 -0.43 34.30 14.56
CA LEU A 780 -0.93 34.57 13.19
C LEU A 780 -0.51 35.95 12.67
N ASP A 781 -0.61 37.00 13.48
CA ASP A 781 -0.24 38.37 13.07
C ASP A 781 1.28 38.49 12.85
N LYS A 782 2.09 37.74 13.61
CA LYS A 782 3.55 37.69 13.41
C LYS A 782 3.92 36.98 12.11
N ILE A 783 3.29 35.83 11.85
CA ILE A 783 3.48 35.08 10.59
C ILE A 783 3.05 35.95 9.41
N ARG A 784 1.91 36.66 9.51
CA ARG A 784 1.45 37.61 8.49
C ARG A 784 2.47 38.72 8.25
N THR A 785 3.01 39.33 9.31
CA THR A 785 4.03 40.39 9.20
C THR A 785 5.27 39.88 8.48
N GLN A 786 5.70 38.66 8.79
CA GLN A 786 6.83 38.01 8.13
C GLN A 786 6.59 37.77 6.64
N LEU A 787 5.39 37.29 6.27
CA LEU A 787 4.99 37.11 4.87
C LEU A 787 4.97 38.42 4.07
N VAL A 788 4.51 39.51 4.70
CA VAL A 788 4.49 40.85 4.08
C VAL A 788 5.89 41.40 3.87
N ASN A 789 6.79 41.23 4.85
CA ASN A 789 8.15 41.78 4.78
C ASN A 789 8.97 41.18 3.64
N ASP A 790 8.77 39.90 3.33
CA ASP A 790 9.53 39.17 2.31
C ASP A 790 8.81 39.12 0.94
N ASP A 791 7.70 39.85 0.80
CA ASP A 791 6.95 40.04 -0.44
C ASP A 791 6.49 38.71 -1.07
N TYR A 792 5.78 37.88 -0.29
CA TYR A 792 5.15 36.65 -0.78
C TYR A 792 3.72 36.91 -1.26
N THR A 793 3.29 36.19 -2.31
CA THR A 793 1.98 36.35 -2.98
C THR A 793 0.81 35.73 -2.20
N ILE A 794 1.11 34.96 -1.15
CA ILE A 794 0.11 34.19 -0.38
C ILE A 794 -0.61 34.98 0.73
N ILE A 795 -0.41 36.30 0.81
CA ILE A 795 -0.97 37.14 1.90
C ILE A 795 -2.49 37.18 1.83
N ASP A 796 -3.05 37.39 0.64
CA ASP A 796 -4.51 37.42 0.45
C ASP A 796 -5.13 36.08 0.83
N ASP A 797 -4.48 34.98 0.46
CA ASP A 797 -4.92 33.63 0.82
C ASP A 797 -4.87 33.40 2.33
N PHE A 798 -3.85 33.92 3.01
CA PHE A 798 -3.71 33.85 4.47
C PHE A 798 -4.80 34.63 5.20
N ASP A 799 -5.14 35.82 4.71
CA ASP A 799 -6.20 36.65 5.30
C ASP A 799 -7.58 35.97 5.13
N LEU A 800 -7.86 35.41 3.95
CA LEU A 800 -9.08 34.63 3.72
C LEU A 800 -9.16 33.40 4.64
N ALA A 801 -8.03 32.73 4.89
CA ALA A 801 -7.97 31.59 5.82
C ALA A 801 -8.26 31.98 7.28
N CYS A 802 -7.98 33.23 7.68
CA CYS A 802 -8.30 33.76 9.00
C CYS A 802 -9.78 34.16 9.14
N GLU A 803 -10.40 34.64 8.06
CA GLU A 803 -11.78 35.12 8.05
C GLU A 803 -12.81 33.99 7.91
N PHE A 804 -12.60 33.05 6.99
CA PHE A 804 -13.61 32.04 6.64
C PHE A 804 -13.69 30.83 7.57
N GLY A 805 -12.69 30.59 8.41
CA GLY A 805 -12.66 29.40 9.27
C GLY A 805 -13.48 29.51 10.57
N TYR A 806 -14.50 30.38 10.61
CA TYR A 806 -15.45 30.52 11.74
C TYR A 806 -14.80 30.66 13.13
N GLY A 807 -13.75 31.48 13.24
CA GLY A 807 -13.00 31.67 14.49
C GLY A 807 -11.78 30.75 14.65
N GLN A 808 -11.54 29.87 13.68
CA GLN A 808 -10.33 29.06 13.57
C GLN A 808 -9.65 29.31 12.22
N PHE A 809 -8.34 29.11 12.14
CA PHE A 809 -7.60 29.23 10.90
C PHE A 809 -7.87 27.99 10.04
N ILE A 810 -8.28 28.16 8.78
CA ILE A 810 -8.47 27.05 7.84
C ILE A 810 -7.94 27.48 6.47
N TRP A 811 -6.84 26.86 6.03
CA TRP A 811 -6.31 27.10 4.69
C TRP A 811 -7.14 26.35 3.64
N ASN A 812 -7.88 27.09 2.82
CA ASN A 812 -8.75 26.53 1.76
C ASN A 812 -8.68 27.32 0.44
N SER A 813 -7.77 28.29 0.36
CA SER A 813 -7.59 29.20 -0.77
C SER A 813 -6.28 28.89 -1.50
N ALA A 814 -6.21 29.32 -2.75
CA ALA A 814 -5.11 29.05 -3.66
C ALA A 814 -5.04 30.16 -4.73
N ASN A 815 -5.36 31.39 -4.36
CA ASN A 815 -5.37 32.54 -5.27
C ASN A 815 -3.97 32.91 -5.73
N TYR A 816 -2.92 32.59 -4.97
CA TYR A 816 -1.51 32.78 -5.35
C TYR A 816 -1.12 32.09 -6.67
N LEU A 817 -1.94 31.13 -7.13
CA LEU A 817 -1.75 30.44 -8.42
C LEU A 817 -2.41 31.17 -9.60
N LYS A 818 -3.16 32.26 -9.36
CA LYS A 818 -3.88 33.03 -10.39
C LYS A 818 -2.98 34.04 -11.11
N ASP A 819 -1.98 34.59 -10.43
CA ASP A 819 -1.13 35.65 -11.00
C ASP A 819 -0.25 35.15 -12.18
N ASP A 820 0.03 33.84 -12.23
CA ASP A 820 0.71 33.21 -13.38
C ASP A 820 -0.14 33.20 -14.67
N GLU A 821 -1.47 33.37 -14.58
CA GLU A 821 -2.32 33.54 -15.76
C GLU A 821 -2.19 34.94 -16.38
N ALA A 822 -1.93 35.97 -15.57
CA ALA A 822 -1.84 37.36 -16.03
C ALA A 822 -0.54 37.64 -16.79
N VAL A 823 0.58 37.05 -16.36
CA VAL A 823 1.89 37.24 -17.01
C VAL A 823 1.92 36.63 -18.42
N ASN A 824 1.26 35.49 -18.63
CA ASN A 824 1.20 34.81 -19.94
C ASN A 824 0.14 35.39 -20.90
N GLY A 825 -0.80 36.19 -20.38
CA GLY A 825 -1.81 36.88 -21.20
C GLY A 825 -1.25 38.04 -22.00
N GLN A 826 -0.16 38.66 -21.54
CA GLN A 826 0.49 39.78 -22.22
C GLN A 826 1.43 39.33 -23.35
N GLU A 827 2.14 38.21 -23.21
CA GLU A 827 3.04 37.71 -24.27
C GLU A 827 2.31 37.12 -25.50
N ASN A 828 1.08 36.62 -25.34
CA ASN A 828 0.28 36.10 -26.46
C ASN A 828 -0.61 37.16 -27.14
N ALA A 829 -0.67 38.39 -26.60
CA ALA A 829 -1.43 39.48 -27.21
C ALA A 829 -0.59 40.34 -28.18
N GLU A 830 0.74 40.13 -28.22
CA GLU A 830 1.67 40.85 -29.09
C GLU A 830 2.23 40.03 -30.27
N ASN A 831 1.71 38.83 -30.55
CA ASN A 831 2.06 38.04 -31.73
C ASN A 831 0.87 37.79 -32.68
#